data_AF-A0A847K117-F1
#
_entry.id   AF-A0A847K117-F1
#
_cell.length_a   1.000
_cell.length_b   1.000
_cell.length_c   1.000
_cell.angle_alpha   90.00
_cell.angle_beta   90.00
_cell.angle_gamma   90.00
#
_symmetry.space_group_name_H-M   'P 1'
#
loop_
_entity.id
_entity.type
_entity.pdbx_description
1 polymer ?
#
loop_
_entity_poly.entity_id
_entity_poly.type
_entity_poly.pdbx_seq_one_letter_code
_entity_poly.pdbx_strand_id
1 'polypeptide(L)'
;MRLCATPMDSVQPGANGARMIGRGMLSARALVGIAALLALTALPETGRSDAGSYASQRRQIRVGIIATRALNMPNGEGSENPDPHVFYVLDARTDLKPVGVELVNPLAPPTITGEIYERWRRRSRGNDPAFTGGNPLSELFRVGAKVTKNMGAYWEVNIDSLEASDLQQFDLLYMHSHKPDVALPADTREKLRAYMDGGGTLWVEQCGGFTFNRWAPFFFDAQFRSGGGAGGGGRPGAVIGTPNHPLLTAPYVLTTEEVQTLGDKNVGGWYIFNPYDPADPSYYDPTAGKNALNPPGRETLVPVVWNTRGFGAGPGGTANPDWRPYVLAGVVGSGKLVMSAQDTGCAINDYVGGVQVGFGGNCGAISGQNLLAAKPQDLKFAYNLLSWATSHRTAYVDVRRTGAAAETVGAQLDEKWSAPGSGPAKVGGVAFLKGTVFAVGGDLVLRCYDTNPGQDLDGDGNPDDGLVDFNAGAPFDCIWALDLTQFATGGPLMGASAPTVVEFFDTNPPVGGGLLTLPNRELVVVTLSNGAVVAARAHPQELRTVNGQTYVAFSDRGHVDWAISPAQTNARDFALAPGDPVPAPAFSEGVIFVALNTNAGGRVLAVDPATGGSPFHLGVPAGVGEGLVPDVPGTEALRGSPTVGYVRDTLTGATDKMVYVNVSPRTGQPASIRAIPFGAKGEPLTLVSAPDRLFRSRARSPWYIYQGAGSNPALRPRVTCVFRDPTDGTYGSRELQYTTQDPPGNNQWV
;
A
#
# COMPACT_ATOMS: atom_id res chain seq x y z
N MET A 1 4.29 -8.47 -60.25
CA MET A 1 2.85 -8.64 -60.51
C MET A 1 2.14 -7.50 -59.77
N ARG A 2 1.76 -6.33 -60.33
CA ARG A 2 0.78 -6.00 -61.40
C ARG A 2 -0.52 -6.81 -61.26
N LEU A 3 -1.76 -6.28 -61.27
CA LEU A 3 -2.40 -4.95 -61.33
C LEU A 3 -3.93 -5.25 -61.36
N CYS A 4 -4.79 -4.31 -60.90
CA CYS A 4 -6.19 -4.08 -61.35
C CYS A 4 -7.27 -5.18 -61.15
N ALA A 5 -8.59 -4.94 -61.19
CA ALA A 5 -9.52 -3.82 -61.08
C ALA A 5 -10.95 -4.41 -61.09
N THR A 6 -11.94 -3.66 -60.60
CA THR A 6 -13.43 -3.78 -60.73
C THR A 6 -13.92 -3.86 -62.21
N PRO A 7 -15.23 -4.03 -62.60
CA PRO A 7 -16.46 -3.51 -61.94
C PRO A 7 -17.87 -4.18 -62.20
N MET A 8 -18.88 -3.61 -61.50
CA MET A 8 -20.25 -3.17 -61.88
C MET A 8 -21.39 -4.09 -62.43
N ASP A 9 -22.55 -3.85 -61.79
CA ASP A 9 -23.94 -3.61 -62.28
C ASP A 9 -24.85 -4.72 -62.83
N SER A 10 -26.05 -4.85 -62.23
CA SER A 10 -27.34 -4.39 -62.80
C SER A 10 -28.55 -4.89 -61.97
N VAL A 11 -29.41 -3.99 -61.46
CA VAL A 11 -30.75 -3.57 -61.96
C VAL A 11 -31.95 -4.42 -61.44
N GLN A 12 -32.81 -3.75 -60.66
CA GLN A 12 -34.19 -4.05 -60.22
C GLN A 12 -35.20 -4.17 -61.42
N PRO A 13 -36.52 -4.53 -61.33
CA PRO A 13 -37.51 -4.07 -60.31
C PRO A 13 -38.83 -4.87 -60.07
N GLY A 14 -39.66 -4.34 -59.15
CA GLY A 14 -41.15 -4.41 -59.15
C GLY A 14 -41.79 -5.64 -58.49
N ALA A 15 -42.97 -5.59 -57.86
CA ALA A 15 -44.01 -4.57 -57.78
C ALA A 15 -44.99 -4.88 -56.62
N ASN A 16 -45.73 -3.84 -56.23
CA ASN A 16 -46.75 -3.74 -55.20
C ASN A 16 -48.00 -4.63 -55.40
N GLY A 17 -48.72 -4.89 -54.30
CA GLY A 17 -50.11 -5.37 -54.35
C GLY A 17 -50.79 -5.39 -52.98
N ALA A 18 -51.49 -4.30 -52.63
CA ALA A 18 -52.33 -4.16 -51.44
C ALA A 18 -53.82 -4.42 -51.74
N ARG A 19 -54.56 -5.02 -50.79
CA ARG A 19 -56.00 -4.80 -50.45
C ARG A 19 -56.38 -5.70 -49.27
N MET A 20 -56.62 -5.21 -48.05
CA MET A 20 -57.77 -4.50 -47.46
C MET A 20 -59.07 -5.32 -47.21
N ILE A 21 -59.42 -5.37 -45.91
CA ILE A 21 -60.74 -5.41 -45.24
C ILE A 21 -61.34 -6.79 -44.87
N GLY A 22 -61.50 -6.97 -43.55
CA GLY A 22 -62.46 -7.87 -42.92
C GLY A 22 -62.42 -7.78 -41.39
N ARG A 23 -63.33 -6.99 -40.81
CA ARG A 23 -63.51 -6.78 -39.36
C ARG A 23 -64.09 -8.03 -38.66
N GLY A 24 -63.65 -8.29 -37.44
CA GLY A 24 -64.32 -9.16 -36.47
C GLY A 24 -63.86 -8.82 -35.05
N MET A 25 -64.79 -8.33 -34.23
CA MET A 25 -64.62 -7.85 -32.85
C MET A 25 -64.49 -8.98 -31.81
N LEU A 26 -64.03 -8.57 -30.60
CA LEU A 26 -64.05 -9.24 -29.27
C LEU A 26 -62.77 -10.05 -28.98
N SER A 27 -62.04 -9.87 -27.88
CA SER A 27 -62.46 -9.49 -26.53
C SER A 27 -61.39 -8.69 -25.76
N ALA A 28 -61.86 -7.71 -25.00
CA ALA A 28 -61.09 -6.94 -24.04
C ALA A 28 -60.58 -7.81 -22.88
N ARG A 29 -59.25 -8.02 -22.81
CA ARG A 29 -58.49 -8.46 -21.61
C ARG A 29 -56.98 -8.49 -21.91
N ALA A 30 -56.39 -7.34 -22.27
CA ALA A 30 -54.93 -7.24 -22.47
C ALA A 30 -54.40 -5.80 -22.35
N LEU A 31 -54.95 -5.00 -21.43
CA LEU A 31 -54.56 -3.59 -21.25
C LEU A 31 -54.27 -3.21 -19.79
N VAL A 32 -53.76 -4.18 -19.03
CA VAL A 32 -53.11 -3.97 -17.72
C VAL A 32 -51.67 -4.55 -17.70
N GLY A 33 -51.23 -5.21 -18.78
CA GLY A 33 -49.94 -5.91 -18.83
C GLY A 33 -48.77 -5.15 -19.48
N ILE A 34 -48.94 -3.88 -19.87
CA ILE A 34 -47.88 -3.11 -20.59
C ILE A 34 -47.29 -1.97 -19.72
N ALA A 35 -47.88 -1.68 -18.55
CA ALA A 35 -47.25 -0.82 -17.55
C ALA A 35 -46.29 -1.58 -16.60
N ALA A 36 -46.32 -2.92 -16.60
CA ALA A 36 -45.46 -3.76 -15.76
C ALA A 36 -44.16 -4.21 -16.45
N LEU A 37 -43.99 -3.98 -17.76
CA LEU A 37 -42.79 -4.39 -18.52
C LEU A 37 -41.81 -3.23 -18.81
N LEU A 38 -42.13 -2.01 -18.34
CA LEU A 38 -41.27 -0.82 -18.42
C LEU A 38 -40.67 -0.42 -17.06
N ALA A 39 -40.83 -1.29 -16.04
CA ALA A 39 -40.22 -1.14 -14.72
C ALA A 39 -39.07 -2.15 -14.46
N LEU A 40 -38.63 -2.89 -15.49
CA LEU A 40 -37.55 -3.89 -15.41
C LEU A 40 -36.27 -3.50 -16.17
N THR A 41 -36.08 -2.22 -16.46
CA THR A 41 -34.72 -1.69 -16.62
C THR A 41 -34.23 -1.36 -15.22
N ALA A 42 -33.55 -2.31 -14.60
CA ALA A 42 -32.64 -2.01 -13.50
C ALA A 42 -31.66 -0.95 -14.04
N LEU A 43 -31.92 0.31 -13.73
CA LEU A 43 -30.90 1.33 -13.79
C LEU A 43 -29.76 0.80 -12.91
N PRO A 44 -28.50 0.85 -13.37
CA PRO A 44 -27.39 0.54 -12.48
C PRO A 44 -27.56 1.44 -11.26
N GLU A 45 -27.75 0.85 -10.09
CA GLU A 45 -27.64 1.61 -8.86
C GLU A 45 -26.27 2.30 -8.94
N THR A 46 -26.29 3.63 -9.02
CA THR A 46 -25.09 4.42 -8.75
C THR A 46 -24.64 3.97 -7.37
N GLY A 47 -23.55 3.20 -7.31
CA GLY A 47 -23.04 2.60 -6.09
C GLY A 47 -23.08 3.63 -4.98
N ARG A 48 -24.04 3.48 -4.07
CA ARG A 48 -24.03 4.25 -2.84
C ARG A 48 -22.80 3.77 -2.10
N SER A 49 -21.96 4.73 -1.69
CA SER A 49 -20.86 4.46 -0.77
C SER A 49 -21.34 3.54 0.33
N ASP A 50 -20.63 2.44 0.57
CA ASP A 50 -20.89 1.61 1.74
C ASP A 50 -20.91 2.53 2.96
N ALA A 51 -22.06 2.55 3.63
CA ALA A 51 -22.31 3.43 4.76
C ALA A 51 -21.64 2.81 6.00
N GLY A 52 -20.32 2.72 5.98
CA GLY A 52 -19.50 2.53 7.17
C GLY A 52 -19.49 3.77 8.10
N SER A 53 -20.41 4.72 7.91
CA SER A 53 -20.47 5.98 8.63
C SER A 53 -21.76 6.06 9.43
N TYR A 54 -21.79 5.42 10.60
CA TYR A 54 -22.82 5.62 11.62
C TYR A 54 -22.56 6.85 12.50
N ALA A 55 -21.95 7.90 11.94
CA ALA A 55 -21.67 9.11 12.68
C ALA A 55 -22.34 10.31 12.02
N SER A 56 -23.17 11.01 12.80
CA SER A 56 -23.45 12.44 12.59
C SER A 56 -22.19 13.31 12.75
N GLN A 57 -21.05 12.71 13.16
CA GLN A 57 -19.75 13.37 13.26
C GLN A 57 -19.05 13.42 11.90
N ARG A 58 -18.53 14.60 11.57
CA ARG A 58 -17.61 14.78 10.45
C ARG A 58 -16.26 14.17 10.81
N ARG A 59 -15.81 13.18 10.04
CA ARG A 59 -14.44 12.66 10.09
C ARG A 59 -13.52 13.60 9.32
N GLN A 60 -12.62 14.25 10.03
CA GLN A 60 -11.56 15.03 9.40
C GLN A 60 -10.43 14.11 8.95
N ILE A 61 -10.06 14.18 7.67
CA ILE A 61 -8.85 13.56 7.13
C ILE A 61 -7.86 14.68 6.87
N ARG A 62 -6.70 14.60 7.53
CA ARG A 62 -5.69 15.65 7.53
C ARG A 62 -4.75 15.43 6.35
N VAL A 63 -4.81 16.31 5.36
CA VAL A 63 -4.13 16.16 4.07
C VAL A 63 -3.26 17.37 3.75
N GLY A 64 -2.22 17.16 2.93
CA GLY A 64 -1.35 18.25 2.49
C GLY A 64 -0.55 17.90 1.24
N ILE A 65 -0.17 18.93 0.50
CA ILE A 65 0.67 18.84 -0.70
C ILE A 65 2.07 19.30 -0.34
N ILE A 66 3.06 18.42 -0.56
CA ILE A 66 4.45 18.69 -0.18
C ILE A 66 5.04 19.78 -1.08
N ALA A 67 5.47 20.87 -0.45
CA ALA A 67 6.36 21.85 -1.04
C ALA A 67 7.76 21.69 -0.42
N THR A 68 8.78 21.57 -1.26
CA THR A 68 10.18 21.49 -0.83
C THR A 68 11.10 22.09 -1.88
N ARG A 69 12.24 22.62 -1.44
CA ARG A 69 13.33 23.10 -2.28
C ARG A 69 13.85 22.06 -3.26
N ALA A 70 13.70 20.77 -2.94
CA ALA A 70 14.05 19.69 -3.86
C ALA A 70 13.22 19.75 -5.16
N LEU A 71 11.97 20.23 -5.06
CA LEU A 71 11.03 20.42 -6.17
C LEU A 71 11.08 21.83 -6.75
N ASN A 72 12.08 22.66 -6.40
CA ASN A 72 12.18 24.00 -6.96
C ASN A 72 12.38 23.95 -8.48
N MET A 73 11.59 24.76 -9.19
CA MET A 73 11.73 24.93 -10.63
C MET A 73 12.97 25.77 -10.98
N PRO A 74 13.52 25.60 -12.19
CA PRO A 74 14.53 26.51 -12.72
C PRO A 74 14.03 27.95 -12.65
N ASN A 75 14.93 28.92 -12.48
CA ASN A 75 14.66 30.38 -12.46
C ASN A 75 14.05 30.97 -11.17
N GLY A 76 14.08 30.24 -10.05
CA GLY A 76 13.73 30.81 -8.74
C GLY A 76 12.22 31.00 -8.50
N GLU A 77 11.39 30.27 -9.25
CA GLU A 77 9.92 30.27 -9.15
C GLU A 77 9.40 29.58 -7.86
N GLY A 78 10.31 29.00 -7.06
CA GLY A 78 9.99 28.25 -5.85
C GLY A 78 9.63 26.80 -6.15
N SER A 79 9.12 26.10 -5.12
CA SER A 79 8.74 24.69 -5.22
C SER A 79 7.57 24.51 -6.17
N GLU A 80 7.71 23.60 -7.11
CA GLU A 80 6.63 23.25 -8.02
C GLU A 80 5.46 22.62 -7.26
N ASN A 81 4.24 22.91 -7.72
CA ASN A 81 3.01 22.31 -7.22
C ASN A 81 1.98 22.30 -8.36
N PRO A 82 2.09 21.41 -9.35
CA PRO A 82 1.28 21.49 -10.57
C PRO A 82 -0.23 21.36 -10.32
N ASP A 83 -0.61 20.60 -9.30
CA ASP A 83 -1.98 20.26 -8.90
C ASP A 83 -2.40 20.82 -7.52
N PRO A 84 -2.36 22.14 -7.32
CA PRO A 84 -2.51 22.70 -5.98
C PRO A 84 -3.92 22.55 -5.40
N HIS A 85 -4.90 22.16 -6.22
CA HIS A 85 -6.30 22.09 -5.83
C HIS A 85 -6.84 20.66 -5.78
N VAL A 86 -6.01 19.62 -5.89
CA VAL A 86 -6.48 18.21 -5.86
C VAL A 86 -7.38 17.92 -4.64
N PHE A 87 -6.96 18.34 -3.44
CA PHE A 87 -7.76 18.15 -2.22
C PHE A 87 -8.96 19.09 -2.12
N TYR A 88 -8.89 20.27 -2.75
CA TYR A 88 -10.06 21.14 -2.84
C TYR A 88 -11.16 20.48 -3.67
N VAL A 89 -10.81 19.94 -4.85
CA VAL A 89 -11.76 19.26 -5.73
C VAL A 89 -12.36 18.05 -5.01
N LEU A 90 -11.53 17.24 -4.34
CA LEU A 90 -11.98 16.09 -3.54
C LEU A 90 -12.92 16.50 -2.39
N ASP A 91 -12.65 17.61 -1.69
CA ASP A 91 -13.51 18.07 -0.60
C ASP A 91 -14.81 18.72 -1.12
N ALA A 92 -14.78 19.34 -2.30
CA ALA A 92 -15.90 20.08 -2.86
C ALA A 92 -16.87 19.22 -3.69
N ARG A 93 -16.44 18.05 -4.20
CA ARG A 93 -17.28 17.11 -4.96
C ARG A 93 -18.23 16.28 -4.08
N THR A 94 -19.29 16.92 -3.60
CA THR A 94 -20.26 16.31 -2.68
C THR A 94 -21.11 15.18 -3.27
N ASP A 95 -21.15 15.03 -4.60
CA ASP A 95 -21.84 13.95 -5.30
C ASP A 95 -21.16 12.59 -5.16
N LEU A 96 -19.83 12.57 -4.97
CA LEU A 96 -19.02 11.36 -4.82
C LEU A 96 -18.21 11.32 -3.52
N LYS A 97 -18.08 12.44 -2.79
CA LYS A 97 -17.38 12.42 -1.50
C LYS A 97 -18.14 11.54 -0.50
N PRO A 98 -17.47 10.56 0.15
CA PRO A 98 -18.11 9.77 1.20
C PRO A 98 -18.73 10.66 2.29
N VAL A 99 -19.93 10.30 2.72
CA VAL A 99 -20.70 11.11 3.67
C VAL A 99 -19.94 11.24 4.99
N GLY A 100 -19.89 12.46 5.52
CA GLY A 100 -19.21 12.76 6.78
C GLY A 100 -17.69 12.98 6.64
N VAL A 101 -17.09 12.79 5.47
CA VAL A 101 -15.66 13.10 5.26
C VAL A 101 -15.46 14.60 5.04
N GLU A 102 -14.49 15.17 5.75
CA GLU A 102 -13.98 16.53 5.54
C GLU A 102 -12.47 16.49 5.38
N LEU A 103 -11.94 17.10 4.32
CA LEU A 103 -10.50 17.24 4.15
C LEU A 103 -10.01 18.56 4.76
N VAL A 104 -8.95 18.49 5.56
CA VAL A 104 -8.37 19.68 6.22
C VAL A 104 -6.85 19.66 6.12
N ASN A 105 -6.23 20.83 5.96
CA ASN A 105 -4.80 20.97 6.23
C ASN A 105 -4.65 21.53 7.66
N PRO A 106 -4.15 20.74 8.64
CA PRO A 106 -4.00 21.18 10.03
C PRO A 106 -3.01 22.34 10.20
N LEU A 107 -2.11 22.56 9.23
CA LEU A 107 -1.11 23.61 9.24
C LEU A 107 -1.41 24.71 8.20
N ALA A 108 -2.65 24.80 7.70
CA ALA A 108 -3.03 25.85 6.77
C ALA A 108 -2.79 27.24 7.42
N PRO A 109 -2.10 28.16 6.73
CA PRO A 109 -1.90 29.51 7.25
C PRO A 109 -3.26 30.22 7.40
N PRO A 110 -3.48 31.02 8.47
CA PRO A 110 -4.77 31.69 8.67
C PRO A 110 -5.00 32.82 7.67
N THR A 111 -3.92 33.46 7.21
CA THR A 111 -3.94 34.57 6.26
C THR A 111 -2.80 34.47 5.24
N ILE A 112 -2.99 35.11 4.09
CA ILE A 112 -1.95 35.24 3.07
C ILE A 112 -0.86 36.18 3.60
N THR A 113 0.34 35.64 3.85
CA THR A 113 1.52 36.43 4.23
C THR A 113 2.19 37.04 3.00
N GLY A 114 3.11 37.98 3.21
CA GLY A 114 3.94 38.52 2.12
C GLY A 114 4.73 37.43 1.40
N GLU A 115 5.25 36.45 2.13
CA GLU A 115 5.99 35.31 1.56
C GLU A 115 5.10 34.41 0.71
N ILE A 116 3.89 34.09 1.17
CA ILE A 116 2.91 33.31 0.39
C ILE A 116 2.55 34.05 -0.90
N TYR A 117 2.21 35.34 -0.80
CA TYR A 117 1.85 36.16 -1.96
C TYR A 117 2.98 36.19 -2.99
N GLU A 118 4.21 36.46 -2.55
CA GLU A 118 5.38 36.53 -3.42
C GLU A 118 5.73 35.20 -4.07
N ARG A 119 5.62 34.08 -3.34
CA ARG A 119 5.83 32.74 -3.88
C ARG A 119 4.87 32.45 -5.03
N TRP A 120 3.58 32.65 -4.81
CA TRP A 120 2.56 32.40 -5.83
C TRP A 120 2.65 33.39 -7.00
N ARG A 121 3.01 34.66 -6.74
CA ARG A 121 3.23 35.65 -7.79
C ARG A 121 4.40 35.28 -8.70
N ARG A 122 5.54 34.84 -8.15
CA ARG A 122 6.71 34.43 -8.95
C ARG A 122 6.38 33.26 -9.88
N ARG A 123 5.59 32.30 -9.37
CA ARG A 123 5.12 31.17 -10.15
C ARG A 123 4.18 31.57 -11.29
N SER A 124 3.39 32.63 -11.12
CA SER A 124 2.38 33.04 -12.11
C SER A 124 2.93 33.42 -13.48
N ARG A 125 4.23 33.69 -13.64
CA ARG A 125 4.82 34.24 -14.88
C ARG A 125 4.04 35.44 -15.45
N GLY A 126 3.34 36.18 -14.59
CA GLY A 126 2.52 37.34 -14.94
C GLY A 126 1.16 37.06 -15.57
N ASN A 127 0.71 35.80 -15.67
CA ASN A 127 -0.56 35.45 -16.33
C ASN A 127 -1.70 35.05 -15.38
N ASP A 128 -1.46 35.05 -14.07
CA ASP A 128 -2.49 34.75 -13.07
C ASP A 128 -3.27 36.02 -12.67
N PRO A 129 -4.60 36.08 -12.92
CA PRO A 129 -5.42 37.24 -12.57
C PRO A 129 -5.44 37.54 -11.06
N ALA A 130 -5.08 36.59 -10.20
CA ALA A 130 -4.88 36.82 -8.77
C ALA A 130 -3.80 37.87 -8.46
N PHE A 131 -2.92 38.19 -9.42
CA PHE A 131 -1.88 39.22 -9.28
C PHE A 131 -2.06 40.42 -10.22
N THR A 132 -3.21 40.50 -10.90
CA THR A 132 -3.54 41.61 -11.80
C THR A 132 -4.41 42.62 -11.07
N GLY A 133 -3.90 43.84 -10.84
CA GLY A 133 -4.64 44.88 -10.14
C GLY A 133 -6.01 45.18 -10.77
N GLY A 134 -7.05 45.29 -9.94
CA GLY A 134 -8.43 45.52 -10.39
C GLY A 134 -9.18 44.25 -10.81
N ASN A 135 -8.54 43.07 -10.76
CA ASN A 135 -9.23 41.80 -10.96
C ASN A 135 -9.93 41.35 -9.66
N PRO A 136 -11.16 40.81 -9.70
CA PRO A 136 -11.81 40.28 -8.50
C PRO A 136 -10.98 39.22 -7.75
N LEU A 137 -10.18 38.42 -8.47
CA LEU A 137 -9.29 37.42 -7.86
C LEU A 137 -8.11 38.05 -7.11
N SER A 138 -7.64 39.24 -7.51
CA SER A 138 -6.58 39.95 -6.77
C SER A 138 -7.05 40.47 -5.42
N GLU A 139 -8.35 40.72 -5.26
CA GLU A 139 -8.93 41.06 -3.96
C GLU A 139 -9.06 39.84 -3.03
N LEU A 140 -9.20 38.63 -3.61
CA LEU A 140 -9.25 37.39 -2.85
C LEU A 140 -7.85 36.95 -2.40
N PHE A 141 -6.85 37.07 -3.26
CA PHE A 141 -5.48 36.62 -3.00
C PHE A 141 -4.53 37.81 -2.77
N ARG A 142 -4.72 38.54 -1.68
CA ARG A 142 -3.85 39.66 -1.27
C ARG A 142 -3.30 39.46 0.13
N VAL A 143 -2.17 40.10 0.44
CA VAL A 143 -1.58 40.06 1.78
C VAL A 143 -2.60 40.48 2.85
N GLY A 144 -2.73 39.68 3.90
CA GLY A 144 -3.70 39.86 4.99
C GLY A 144 -5.08 39.27 4.73
N ALA A 145 -5.41 38.84 3.49
CA ALA A 145 -6.65 38.11 3.22
C ALA A 145 -6.65 36.74 3.89
N LYS A 146 -7.84 36.23 4.25
CA LYS A 146 -8.01 34.90 4.82
C LYS A 146 -7.68 33.83 3.78
N VAL A 147 -6.90 32.82 4.16
CA VAL A 147 -6.67 31.65 3.29
C VAL A 147 -7.90 30.74 3.35
N THR A 148 -8.35 30.26 2.18
CA THR A 148 -9.55 29.44 2.02
C THR A 148 -9.25 28.19 1.21
N LYS A 149 -10.08 27.14 1.34
CA LYS A 149 -9.81 25.82 0.74
C LYS A 149 -9.66 25.84 -0.79
N ASN A 150 -10.22 26.81 -1.50
CA ASN A 150 -10.06 26.95 -2.96
C ASN A 150 -8.77 27.69 -3.37
N MET A 151 -7.92 28.06 -2.41
CA MET A 151 -6.61 28.64 -2.65
C MET A 151 -5.54 27.57 -2.53
N GLY A 152 -4.61 27.52 -3.48
CA GLY A 152 -3.56 26.50 -3.47
C GLY A 152 -2.68 26.59 -2.21
N ALA A 153 -2.45 27.80 -1.72
CA ALA A 153 -1.72 28.06 -0.48
C ALA A 153 -2.34 27.40 0.77
N TYR A 154 -3.63 27.05 0.75
CA TYR A 154 -4.28 26.34 1.85
C TYR A 154 -3.73 24.92 2.00
N TRP A 155 -3.42 24.24 0.90
CA TRP A 155 -3.07 22.82 0.90
C TRP A 155 -1.57 22.56 0.97
N GLU A 156 -0.74 23.59 0.78
CA GLU A 156 0.71 23.44 0.76
C GLU A 156 1.30 23.22 2.16
N VAL A 157 2.26 22.31 2.20
CA VAL A 157 3.02 21.92 3.39
C VAL A 157 4.49 22.07 3.05
N ASN A 158 5.11 23.17 3.50
CA ASN A 158 6.53 23.39 3.31
C ASN A 158 7.35 22.54 4.29
N ILE A 159 7.73 21.33 3.87
CA ILE A 159 8.42 20.37 4.73
C ILE A 159 9.84 20.82 5.12
N ASP A 160 10.45 21.74 4.37
CA ASP A 160 11.79 22.25 4.69
C ASP A 160 11.77 23.05 6.00
N SER A 161 10.68 23.76 6.29
CA SER A 161 10.52 24.59 7.50
C SER A 161 9.88 23.86 8.69
N LEU A 162 9.39 22.64 8.50
CA LEU A 162 8.68 21.87 9.54
C LEU A 162 9.61 20.89 10.26
N GLU A 163 9.30 20.58 11.51
CA GLU A 163 9.91 19.48 12.23
C GLU A 163 9.25 18.13 11.87
N ALA A 164 9.94 17.02 12.08
CA ALA A 164 9.39 15.69 11.79
C ALA A 164 8.11 15.38 12.60
N SER A 165 7.98 15.97 13.79
CA SER A 165 6.78 15.85 14.64
C SER A 165 5.57 16.58 14.05
N ASP A 166 5.76 17.67 13.31
CA ASP A 166 4.66 18.42 12.70
C ASP A 166 3.97 17.59 11.62
N LEU A 167 4.74 16.80 10.88
CA LEU A 167 4.21 15.90 9.87
C LEU A 167 3.29 14.82 10.47
N GLN A 168 3.44 14.50 11.77
CA GLN A 168 2.58 13.52 12.44
C GLN A 168 1.12 13.97 12.55
N GLN A 169 0.84 15.25 12.29
CA GLN A 169 -0.51 15.78 12.22
C GLN A 169 -1.24 15.41 10.93
N PHE A 170 -0.57 14.93 9.88
CA PHE A 170 -1.19 14.63 8.59
C PHE A 170 -1.46 13.15 8.41
N ASP A 171 -2.68 12.76 8.06
CA ASP A 171 -3.00 11.38 7.69
C ASP A 171 -2.43 11.01 6.31
N LEU A 172 -2.40 11.99 5.40
CA LEU A 172 -1.85 11.84 4.06
C LEU A 172 -1.05 13.05 3.60
N LEU A 173 0.08 12.81 2.96
CA LEU A 173 0.86 13.80 2.21
C LEU A 173 0.99 13.39 0.75
N TYR A 174 0.85 14.36 -0.16
CA TYR A 174 0.93 14.17 -1.60
C TYR A 174 2.18 14.84 -2.17
N MET A 175 2.96 14.11 -2.97
CA MET A 175 4.19 14.57 -3.63
C MET A 175 4.11 14.27 -5.12
N HIS A 176 4.24 15.32 -5.93
CA HIS A 176 4.10 15.28 -7.38
C HIS A 176 4.86 16.46 -7.97
N SER A 177 5.36 16.33 -9.19
CA SER A 177 6.15 17.36 -9.87
C SER A 177 6.33 17.00 -11.35
N HIS A 178 6.65 17.97 -12.19
CA HIS A 178 7.19 17.75 -13.53
C HIS A 178 8.72 17.68 -13.53
N LYS A 179 9.37 17.97 -12.40
CA LYS A 179 10.83 18.08 -12.31
C LYS A 179 11.49 16.70 -12.46
N PRO A 180 12.37 16.52 -13.45
CA PRO A 180 13.20 15.32 -13.52
C PRO A 180 14.37 15.41 -12.54
N ASP A 181 14.96 14.27 -12.24
CA ASP A 181 16.22 14.14 -11.48
C ASP A 181 16.17 14.79 -10.08
N VAL A 182 15.07 14.58 -9.36
CA VAL A 182 14.86 15.14 -8.02
C VAL A 182 15.72 14.42 -6.99
N ALA A 183 16.68 15.15 -6.42
CA ALA A 183 17.46 14.71 -5.27
C ALA A 183 16.85 15.28 -3.98
N LEU A 184 16.18 14.42 -3.19
CA LEU A 184 15.66 14.81 -1.89
C LEU A 184 16.82 14.98 -0.88
N PRO A 185 16.95 16.14 -0.20
CA PRO A 185 17.90 16.32 0.88
C PRO A 185 17.77 15.26 1.97
N ALA A 186 18.88 14.93 2.64
CA ALA A 186 18.90 13.87 3.66
C ALA A 186 17.91 14.14 4.80
N ASP A 187 17.77 15.39 5.23
CA ASP A 187 16.81 15.82 6.25
C ASP A 187 15.36 15.68 5.79
N THR A 188 15.04 16.07 4.55
CA THR A 188 13.70 15.88 3.97
C THR A 188 13.34 14.40 3.85
N ARG A 189 14.28 13.57 3.37
CA ARG A 189 14.07 12.11 3.32
C ARG A 189 13.82 11.55 4.71
N GLU A 190 14.61 11.94 5.70
CA GLU A 190 14.44 11.47 7.06
C GLU A 190 13.09 11.87 7.68
N LYS A 191 12.64 13.12 7.44
CA LYS A 191 11.31 13.59 7.87
C LYS A 191 10.19 12.75 7.26
N LEU A 192 10.24 12.50 5.96
CA LEU A 192 9.22 11.71 5.26
C LEU A 192 9.27 10.23 5.66
N ARG A 193 10.46 9.67 5.90
CA ARG A 193 10.63 8.32 6.45
C ARG A 193 9.99 8.23 7.83
N ALA A 194 10.33 9.13 8.75
CA ALA A 194 9.77 9.18 10.10
C ALA A 194 8.25 9.44 10.09
N TYR A 195 7.75 10.20 9.11
CA TYR A 195 6.32 10.37 8.87
C TYR A 195 5.62 9.05 8.55
N MET A 196 6.15 8.27 7.61
CA MET A 196 5.59 6.96 7.24
C MET A 196 5.78 5.94 8.37
N ASP A 197 6.96 5.87 8.99
CA ASP A 197 7.20 4.97 10.12
C ASP A 197 6.27 5.28 11.31
N GLY A 198 5.88 6.55 11.46
CA GLY A 198 4.90 6.99 12.45
C GLY A 198 3.44 6.68 12.08
N GLY A 199 3.15 6.06 10.94
CA GLY A 199 1.78 5.70 10.52
C GLY A 199 1.14 6.63 9.48
N GLY A 200 1.92 7.54 8.88
CA GLY A 200 1.47 8.44 7.82
C GLY A 200 1.39 7.77 6.44
N THR A 201 0.56 8.32 5.54
CA THR A 201 0.45 7.86 4.15
C THR A 201 1.10 8.84 3.20
N LEU A 202 2.08 8.38 2.42
CA LEU A 202 2.69 9.18 1.37
C LEU A 202 2.15 8.72 0.01
N TRP A 203 1.55 9.65 -0.74
CA TRP A 203 1.16 9.45 -2.13
C TRP A 203 2.16 10.17 -3.04
N VAL A 204 2.87 9.40 -3.86
CA VAL A 204 3.87 9.88 -4.80
C VAL A 204 3.38 9.66 -6.21
N GLU A 205 3.30 10.72 -7.00
CA GLU A 205 2.75 10.63 -8.35
C GLU A 205 3.68 11.22 -9.40
N GLN A 206 3.76 10.52 -10.52
CA GLN A 206 4.33 11.02 -11.75
C GLN A 206 3.33 11.96 -12.44
N CYS A 207 3.64 13.25 -12.52
CA CYS A 207 2.93 14.19 -13.40
C CYS A 207 3.86 14.65 -14.53
N GLY A 208 4.02 13.84 -15.57
CA GLY A 208 4.62 14.25 -16.85
C GLY A 208 6.14 14.40 -16.94
N GLY A 209 6.89 14.45 -15.82
CA GLY A 209 8.36 14.49 -15.85
C GLY A 209 9.06 14.04 -14.57
N PHE A 210 8.32 13.72 -13.51
CA PHE A 210 8.91 13.37 -12.23
C PHE A 210 9.81 12.15 -12.32
N THR A 211 11.08 12.31 -11.94
CA THR A 211 12.01 11.20 -11.73
C THR A 211 12.87 11.49 -10.52
N PHE A 212 13.26 10.44 -9.79
CA PHE A 212 14.23 10.56 -8.71
C PHE A 212 15.65 10.63 -9.25
N ASN A 213 16.52 11.37 -8.56
CA ASN A 213 17.94 11.35 -8.90
C ASN A 213 18.52 9.97 -8.58
N ARG A 214 19.19 9.37 -9.56
CA ARG A 214 19.74 8.01 -9.46
C ARG A 214 20.78 7.82 -8.35
N TRP A 215 21.41 8.90 -7.94
CA TRP A 215 22.45 8.95 -6.93
C TRP A 215 21.96 9.45 -5.57
N ALA A 216 20.71 9.89 -5.52
CA ALA A 216 20.01 10.25 -4.29
C ALA A 216 18.64 9.56 -4.30
N PRO A 217 18.62 8.22 -4.25
CA PRO A 217 17.38 7.47 -4.37
C PRO A 217 16.40 7.84 -3.26
N PHE A 218 15.13 7.54 -3.54
CA PHE A 218 14.03 7.58 -2.60
C PHE A 218 14.25 6.58 -1.44
N PHE A 219 13.26 6.28 -0.60
CA PHE A 219 13.44 5.37 0.55
C PHE A 219 13.94 3.96 0.16
N PHE A 220 13.71 3.58 -1.08
CA PHE A 220 14.19 2.39 -1.75
C PHE A 220 14.34 2.71 -3.25
N ASP A 221 14.88 1.75 -3.99
CA ASP A 221 15.18 1.92 -5.41
C ASP A 221 13.92 1.95 -6.26
N ALA A 222 13.37 3.14 -6.46
CA ALA A 222 12.18 3.38 -7.27
C ALA A 222 12.44 4.49 -8.30
N GLN A 223 11.91 4.29 -9.50
CA GLN A 223 11.97 5.28 -10.56
C GLN A 223 10.71 5.24 -11.42
N PHE A 224 10.36 6.39 -12.01
CA PHE A 224 9.33 6.51 -13.04
C PHE A 224 9.95 6.59 -14.42
N ARG A 225 9.30 6.00 -15.42
CA ARG A 225 9.76 6.10 -16.81
C ARG A 225 8.62 6.06 -17.80
N SER A 226 8.81 6.80 -18.89
CA SER A 226 7.92 6.76 -20.04
C SER A 226 8.12 5.44 -20.78
N GLY A 227 7.01 4.76 -21.08
CA GLY A 227 6.99 3.59 -21.96
C GLY A 227 7.30 3.90 -23.43
N GLY A 228 7.65 5.14 -23.78
CA GLY A 228 7.95 5.57 -25.14
C GLY A 228 6.71 5.76 -26.02
N GLY A 229 6.91 5.99 -27.33
CA GLY A 229 5.86 6.04 -28.36
C GLY A 229 5.26 4.67 -28.67
N ALA A 230 4.07 4.61 -29.29
CA ALA A 230 3.27 3.41 -29.56
C ALA A 230 3.91 2.42 -30.56
N GLY A 231 5.12 1.93 -30.28
CA GLY A 231 5.96 1.17 -31.19
C GLY A 231 5.70 -0.34 -31.24
N GLY A 232 4.70 -0.87 -30.54
CA GLY A 232 4.30 -2.27 -30.64
C GLY A 232 2.79 -2.35 -30.82
N GLY A 233 2.32 -3.15 -31.78
CA GLY A 233 0.91 -3.26 -32.19
C GLY A 233 -0.08 -3.83 -31.16
N GLY A 234 0.21 -3.73 -29.86
CA GLY A 234 -0.73 -4.05 -28.78
C GLY A 234 -1.34 -2.78 -28.22
N ARG A 235 -2.66 -2.78 -27.98
CA ARG A 235 -3.31 -1.68 -27.26
C ARG A 235 -2.66 -1.56 -25.87
N PRO A 236 -2.23 -0.36 -25.45
CA PRO A 236 -1.84 -0.14 -24.08
C PRO A 236 -2.98 -0.56 -23.14
N GLY A 237 -2.66 -1.29 -22.07
CA GLY A 237 -3.66 -1.76 -21.13
C GLY A 237 -3.19 -1.59 -19.69
N ALA A 238 -4.15 -1.28 -18.82
CA ALA A 238 -4.02 -1.45 -17.37
C ALA A 238 -4.70 -2.77 -17.01
N VAL A 239 -4.01 -3.60 -16.21
CA VAL A 239 -4.57 -4.84 -15.67
C VAL A 239 -4.51 -4.78 -14.16
N ILE A 240 -5.60 -5.17 -13.52
CA ILE A 240 -5.69 -5.25 -12.07
C ILE A 240 -4.72 -6.33 -11.59
N GLY A 241 -3.73 -5.94 -10.78
CA GLY A 241 -2.75 -6.85 -10.20
C GLY A 241 -3.15 -7.38 -8.83
N THR A 242 -3.92 -6.57 -8.08
CA THR A 242 -4.41 -6.92 -6.75
C THR A 242 -5.89 -6.53 -6.65
N PRO A 243 -6.82 -7.41 -7.07
CA PRO A 243 -8.23 -7.04 -7.24
C PRO A 243 -8.88 -6.53 -5.96
N ASN A 244 -8.55 -7.12 -4.82
CA ASN A 244 -9.19 -6.75 -3.55
C ASN A 244 -8.47 -5.62 -2.82
N HIS A 245 -7.44 -5.01 -3.42
CA HIS A 245 -6.69 -3.93 -2.76
C HIS A 245 -7.61 -2.75 -2.44
N PRO A 246 -7.54 -2.13 -1.23
CA PRO A 246 -8.48 -1.08 -0.83
C PRO A 246 -8.52 0.11 -1.78
N LEU A 247 -7.40 0.42 -2.46
CA LEU A 247 -7.34 1.44 -3.53
C LEU A 247 -8.33 1.20 -4.68
N LEU A 248 -8.74 -0.05 -4.91
CA LEU A 248 -9.67 -0.43 -5.97
C LEU A 248 -11.06 -0.82 -5.44
N THR A 249 -11.22 -1.03 -4.13
CA THR A 249 -12.45 -1.65 -3.59
C THR A 249 -13.15 -0.87 -2.50
N ALA A 250 -12.50 0.08 -1.80
CA ALA A 250 -13.09 0.68 -0.62
C ALA A 250 -12.77 2.18 -0.46
N PRO A 251 -13.78 3.08 -0.35
CA PRO A 251 -15.22 2.77 -0.27
C PRO A 251 -15.89 2.51 -1.63
N TYR A 252 -15.17 2.65 -2.73
CA TYR A 252 -15.69 2.46 -4.08
C TYR A 252 -15.02 1.27 -4.75
N VAL A 253 -15.83 0.38 -5.32
CA VAL A 253 -15.33 -0.64 -6.24
C VAL A 253 -15.10 0.00 -7.61
N LEU A 254 -13.87 -0.08 -8.10
CA LEU A 254 -13.49 0.35 -9.44
C LEU A 254 -13.61 -0.84 -10.39
N THR A 255 -14.34 -0.63 -11.48
CA THR A 255 -14.42 -1.60 -12.57
C THR A 255 -13.10 -1.67 -13.35
N THR A 256 -12.90 -2.74 -14.12
CA THR A 256 -11.74 -2.85 -15.02
C THR A 256 -11.67 -1.69 -16.03
N GLU A 257 -12.81 -1.22 -16.53
CA GLU A 257 -12.88 -0.08 -17.45
C GLU A 257 -12.46 1.23 -16.77
N GLU A 258 -12.90 1.45 -15.53
CA GLU A 258 -12.46 2.60 -14.73
C GLU A 258 -10.95 2.54 -14.49
N VAL A 259 -10.39 1.38 -14.11
CA VAL A 259 -8.94 1.19 -13.96
C VAL A 259 -8.17 1.46 -15.26
N GLN A 260 -8.73 1.09 -16.41
CA GLN A 260 -8.17 1.35 -17.73
C GLN A 260 -8.32 2.79 -18.22
N THR A 261 -8.99 3.65 -17.45
CA THR A 261 -9.17 5.07 -17.77
C THR A 261 -8.77 6.00 -16.63
N LEU A 262 -8.06 5.46 -15.62
CA LEU A 262 -7.48 6.24 -14.52
C LEU A 262 -6.36 7.15 -15.03
N GLY A 263 -6.34 8.37 -14.50
CA GLY A 263 -5.39 9.40 -14.83
C GLY A 263 -5.57 10.00 -16.22
N ASP A 264 -4.66 10.90 -16.58
CA ASP A 264 -4.68 11.57 -17.88
C ASP A 264 -3.50 11.21 -18.80
N LYS A 265 -2.55 10.44 -18.30
CA LYS A 265 -1.52 9.82 -19.13
C LYS A 265 -2.12 8.58 -19.74
N ASN A 266 -2.51 8.68 -21.03
CA ASN A 266 -2.93 7.57 -21.89
C ASN A 266 -2.38 6.24 -21.35
N VAL A 267 -3.28 5.36 -20.89
CA VAL A 267 -2.89 4.17 -20.13
C VAL A 267 -1.71 3.47 -20.77
N GLY A 268 -0.73 3.11 -19.98
CA GLY A 268 0.52 2.52 -20.47
C GLY A 268 1.60 3.51 -20.93
N GLY A 269 1.35 4.82 -20.84
CA GLY A 269 2.32 5.88 -21.16
C GLY A 269 3.54 5.91 -20.24
N TRP A 270 3.36 5.52 -18.98
CA TRP A 270 4.37 5.54 -17.93
C TRP A 270 4.27 4.30 -17.04
N TYR A 271 5.36 3.98 -16.36
CA TYR A 271 5.42 2.90 -15.38
C TYR A 271 6.46 3.18 -14.31
N ILE A 272 6.33 2.43 -13.22
CA ILE A 272 7.23 2.40 -12.07
C ILE A 272 8.19 1.22 -12.26
N PHE A 273 9.46 1.37 -11.93
CA PHE A 273 10.43 0.27 -12.01
C PHE A 273 11.56 0.43 -10.99
N ASN A 274 12.22 -0.68 -10.68
CA ASN A 274 13.45 -0.69 -9.92
C ASN A 274 14.62 -0.52 -10.92
N PRO A 275 15.43 0.55 -10.82
CA PRO A 275 16.54 0.79 -11.74
C PRO A 275 17.78 -0.10 -11.51
N TYR A 276 17.82 -0.90 -10.44
CA TYR A 276 18.93 -1.80 -10.14
C TYR A 276 18.61 -3.26 -10.51
N ASP A 277 19.64 -3.96 -11.00
CA ASP A 277 19.58 -5.40 -11.27
C ASP A 277 19.82 -6.22 -9.98
N PRO A 278 18.88 -7.09 -9.57
CA PRO A 278 19.08 -7.96 -8.41
C PRO A 278 20.23 -8.98 -8.59
N ALA A 279 20.64 -9.29 -9.82
CA ALA A 279 21.78 -10.17 -10.12
C ALA A 279 23.12 -9.43 -10.21
N ASP A 280 23.11 -8.11 -10.39
CA ASP A 280 24.30 -7.25 -10.36
C ASP A 280 23.97 -5.91 -9.66
N PRO A 281 24.18 -5.81 -8.34
CA PRO A 281 23.91 -4.59 -7.57
C PRO A 281 24.75 -3.37 -7.99
N SER A 282 25.81 -3.58 -8.79
CA SER A 282 26.63 -2.50 -9.33
C SER A 282 26.09 -1.96 -10.67
N TYR A 283 25.15 -2.67 -11.28
CA TYR A 283 24.56 -2.32 -12.56
C TYR A 283 23.29 -1.48 -12.38
N TYR A 284 23.41 -0.20 -12.72
CA TYR A 284 22.28 0.71 -12.89
C TYR A 284 21.83 0.64 -14.36
N ASP A 285 20.63 0.14 -14.64
CA ASP A 285 20.06 0.15 -15.98
C ASP A 285 19.15 1.40 -16.14
N PRO A 286 19.61 2.47 -16.81
CA PRO A 286 18.75 3.61 -17.13
C PRO A 286 17.63 3.25 -18.11
N THR A 287 17.67 2.03 -18.66
CA THR A 287 16.90 1.56 -19.80
C THR A 287 16.04 0.34 -19.51
N ALA A 288 15.83 -0.06 -18.25
CA ALA A 288 14.87 -1.09 -17.80
C ALA A 288 14.53 -2.16 -18.86
N GLY A 289 15.54 -2.87 -19.36
CA GLY A 289 15.39 -3.78 -20.50
C GLY A 289 15.61 -5.25 -20.17
N LYS A 290 16.19 -5.58 -19.01
CA LYS A 290 16.64 -6.95 -18.71
C LYS A 290 16.00 -7.61 -17.49
N ASN A 291 15.33 -6.86 -16.61
CA ASN A 291 14.89 -7.42 -15.33
C ASN A 291 13.43 -7.88 -15.38
N ALA A 292 13.24 -9.20 -15.34
CA ALA A 292 11.95 -9.84 -15.09
C ALA A 292 11.42 -9.47 -13.69
N LEU A 293 10.13 -9.14 -13.59
CA LEU A 293 9.34 -9.01 -12.33
C LEU A 293 10.10 -8.53 -11.08
N ASN A 294 10.67 -7.32 -11.10
CA ASN A 294 11.28 -6.73 -9.90
C ASN A 294 10.66 -5.36 -9.59
N PRO A 295 9.45 -5.30 -9.02
CA PRO A 295 8.88 -4.04 -8.59
C PRO A 295 9.77 -3.39 -7.50
N PRO A 296 9.86 -2.06 -7.44
CA PRO A 296 10.50 -1.37 -6.33
C PRO A 296 9.98 -1.81 -4.97
N GLY A 297 10.88 -2.00 -4.00
CA GLY A 297 10.50 -2.30 -2.62
C GLY A 297 9.58 -3.52 -2.48
N ARG A 298 9.76 -4.56 -3.30
CA ARG A 298 8.94 -5.79 -3.35
C ARG A 298 8.72 -6.47 -2.00
N GLU A 299 9.59 -6.21 -1.03
CA GLU A 299 9.48 -6.70 0.34
C GLU A 299 8.33 -6.02 1.12
N THR A 300 7.83 -4.89 0.62
CA THR A 300 6.83 -4.02 1.30
C THR A 300 5.70 -3.56 0.38
N LEU A 301 5.92 -3.52 -0.93
CA LEU A 301 4.99 -2.99 -1.91
C LEU A 301 4.54 -4.06 -2.89
N VAL A 302 3.26 -4.00 -3.25
CA VAL A 302 2.61 -4.88 -4.23
C VAL A 302 2.08 -4.06 -5.40
N PRO A 303 2.21 -4.55 -6.64
CA PRO A 303 1.57 -3.94 -7.80
C PRO A 303 0.05 -4.08 -7.70
N VAL A 304 -0.63 -2.93 -7.58
CA VAL A 304 -2.09 -2.84 -7.53
C VAL A 304 -2.66 -2.84 -8.94
N VAL A 305 -2.02 -2.10 -9.84
CA VAL A 305 -2.35 -2.03 -11.26
C VAL A 305 -1.07 -2.22 -12.06
N TRP A 306 -1.10 -3.13 -13.03
CA TRP A 306 -0.04 -3.38 -13.98
C TRP A 306 -0.22 -2.56 -15.26
N ASN A 307 0.89 -2.10 -15.82
CA ASN A 307 1.00 -1.61 -17.19
C ASN A 307 1.43 -2.77 -18.10
N THR A 308 0.60 -3.09 -19.10
CA THR A 308 0.82 -4.23 -20.02
C THR A 308 1.37 -3.83 -21.39
N ARG A 309 1.67 -2.54 -21.59
CA ARG A 309 2.10 -2.02 -22.89
C ARG A 309 3.40 -2.69 -23.36
N GLY A 310 3.38 -3.17 -24.61
CA GLY A 310 4.53 -3.81 -25.27
C GLY A 310 4.63 -5.32 -25.08
N PHE A 311 3.85 -5.89 -24.16
CA PHE A 311 4.02 -7.30 -23.73
C PHE A 311 2.73 -8.13 -23.77
N GLY A 312 1.59 -7.50 -24.11
CA GLY A 312 0.28 -8.14 -24.23
C GLY A 312 -0.35 -8.51 -22.88
N ALA A 313 -1.68 -8.67 -22.84
CA ALA A 313 -2.34 -9.32 -21.73
C ALA A 313 -2.01 -10.83 -21.80
N GLY A 314 -1.47 -11.44 -20.73
CA GLY A 314 -1.31 -12.89 -20.66
C GLY A 314 -2.68 -13.57 -20.70
N PRO A 315 -2.77 -14.85 -21.10
CA PRO A 315 -4.01 -15.60 -21.04
C PRO A 315 -4.61 -15.54 -19.62
N GLY A 316 -5.86 -15.11 -19.48
CA GLY A 316 -6.55 -15.08 -18.18
C GLY A 316 -6.11 -13.98 -17.19
N GLY A 317 -5.41 -12.93 -17.64
CA GLY A 317 -5.01 -11.82 -16.77
C GLY A 317 -3.80 -12.12 -15.87
N THR A 318 -3.13 -13.25 -16.06
CA THR A 318 -1.92 -13.63 -15.32
C THR A 318 -0.78 -12.65 -15.60
N ALA A 319 -0.06 -12.25 -14.54
CA ALA A 319 1.09 -11.35 -14.63
C ALA A 319 2.15 -11.89 -15.62
N ASN A 320 2.44 -11.13 -16.67
CA ASN A 320 3.56 -11.41 -17.58
C ASN A 320 4.86 -10.88 -16.95
N PRO A 321 5.99 -11.60 -17.07
CA PRO A 321 7.27 -11.17 -16.50
C PRO A 321 7.77 -9.79 -16.94
N ASP A 322 7.29 -9.32 -18.09
CA ASP A 322 7.66 -8.04 -18.67
C ASP A 322 6.73 -6.87 -18.28
N TRP A 323 5.64 -7.14 -17.57
CA TRP A 323 4.78 -6.08 -17.06
C TRP A 323 5.51 -5.22 -16.03
N ARG A 324 5.07 -3.96 -15.94
CA ARG A 324 5.63 -2.98 -15.02
C ARG A 324 4.52 -2.37 -14.18
N PRO A 325 4.74 -2.10 -12.88
CA PRO A 325 3.69 -1.49 -12.07
C PRO A 325 3.28 -0.12 -12.63
N TYR A 326 1.97 0.11 -12.70
CA TYR A 326 1.35 1.39 -13.02
C TYR A 326 0.87 2.10 -11.75
N VAL A 327 0.38 1.31 -10.79
CA VAL A 327 0.14 1.69 -9.40
C VAL A 327 0.81 0.64 -8.51
N LEU A 328 1.65 1.11 -7.58
CA LEU A 328 2.36 0.30 -6.61
C LEU A 328 2.00 0.80 -5.21
N ALA A 329 1.60 -0.08 -4.30
CA ALA A 329 1.20 0.33 -2.96
C ALA A 329 1.55 -0.71 -1.91
N GLY A 330 1.73 -0.27 -0.67
CA GLY A 330 1.94 -1.18 0.45
C GLY A 330 2.24 -0.45 1.76
N VAL A 331 2.64 -1.23 2.76
CA VAL A 331 2.90 -0.75 4.12
C VAL A 331 4.40 -0.55 4.29
N VAL A 332 4.80 0.67 4.69
CA VAL A 332 6.20 1.04 4.96
C VAL A 332 6.28 1.56 6.38
N GLY A 333 7.05 0.88 7.23
CA GLY A 333 6.99 1.08 8.68
C GLY A 333 5.59 0.73 9.20
N SER A 334 4.95 1.63 9.93
CA SER A 334 3.53 1.51 10.32
C SER A 334 2.58 2.29 9.39
N GLY A 335 3.12 3.00 8.40
CA GLY A 335 2.40 3.85 7.47
C GLY A 335 2.23 3.19 6.11
N LYS A 336 1.93 4.00 5.11
CA LYS A 336 1.61 3.53 3.76
C LYS A 336 2.32 4.34 2.71
N LEU A 337 2.65 3.69 1.61
CA LEU A 337 3.16 4.34 0.43
C LEU A 337 2.32 3.94 -0.78
N VAL A 338 1.91 4.93 -1.55
CA VAL A 338 1.28 4.77 -2.86
C VAL A 338 2.16 5.47 -3.88
N MET A 339 2.55 4.75 -4.92
CA MET A 339 3.20 5.31 -6.10
C MET A 339 2.29 5.10 -7.30
N SER A 340 1.91 6.17 -8.00
CA SER A 340 1.10 6.12 -9.23
C SER A 340 1.85 6.77 -10.40
N ALA A 341 1.80 6.11 -11.57
CA ALA A 341 2.34 6.63 -12.82
C ALA A 341 1.24 7.08 -13.80
N GLN A 342 -0.01 7.13 -13.33
CA GLN A 342 -1.19 7.39 -14.17
C GLN A 342 -1.49 8.88 -14.32
N ASP A 343 -1.01 9.68 -13.38
CA ASP A 343 -1.29 11.11 -13.28
C ASP A 343 -2.74 11.40 -12.90
N THR A 344 -3.20 10.72 -11.85
CA THR A 344 -4.56 10.81 -11.30
C THR A 344 -4.82 12.15 -10.63
N GLY A 345 -3.82 12.72 -9.95
CA GLY A 345 -3.87 14.05 -9.35
C GLY A 345 -4.04 15.15 -10.39
N CYS A 346 -3.25 15.14 -11.47
CA CYS A 346 -3.45 16.05 -12.61
C CYS A 346 -4.84 15.82 -13.25
N ALA A 347 -5.32 14.58 -13.37
CA ALA A 347 -6.68 14.29 -13.86
C ALA A 347 -7.82 14.83 -12.97
N ILE A 348 -7.63 14.88 -11.66
CA ILE A 348 -8.58 15.50 -10.71
C ILE A 348 -8.50 17.03 -10.78
N ASN A 349 -7.29 17.58 -10.90
CA ASN A 349 -7.03 19.01 -10.78
C ASN A 349 -7.29 19.78 -12.09
N ASP A 350 -6.77 19.32 -13.22
CA ASP A 350 -6.55 20.17 -14.40
C ASP A 350 -7.82 20.59 -15.12
N TYR A 351 -8.83 19.72 -15.10
CA TYR A 351 -10.02 19.89 -15.92
C TYR A 351 -11.11 20.76 -15.26
N VAL A 352 -10.96 21.13 -13.99
CA VAL A 352 -11.98 21.90 -13.24
C VAL A 352 -12.06 23.38 -13.62
N GLY A 353 -11.35 23.76 -14.68
CA GLY A 353 -11.14 25.14 -15.07
C GLY A 353 -10.19 25.85 -14.10
N GLY A 354 -9.83 27.09 -14.40
CA GLY A 354 -8.86 27.85 -13.61
C GLY A 354 -7.70 28.33 -14.47
N VAL A 355 -6.71 28.92 -13.81
CA VAL A 355 -5.57 29.55 -14.48
C VAL A 355 -4.48 28.51 -14.76
N GLN A 356 -3.97 28.49 -15.98
CA GLN A 356 -2.76 27.75 -16.34
C GLN A 356 -1.55 28.69 -16.28
N VAL A 357 -0.68 28.50 -15.29
CA VAL A 357 0.57 29.27 -15.12
C VAL A 357 1.81 28.54 -15.65
N GLY A 358 1.60 27.53 -16.52
CA GLY A 358 2.65 26.80 -17.22
C GLY A 358 3.09 25.49 -16.58
N PHE A 359 2.32 24.95 -15.62
CA PHE A 359 2.61 23.68 -14.91
C PHE A 359 1.42 22.71 -14.92
N GLY A 360 0.53 22.78 -15.92
CA GLY A 360 -0.72 22.01 -15.93
C GLY A 360 -1.97 22.90 -15.95
N GLY A 361 -3.14 22.29 -16.07
CA GLY A 361 -4.41 22.98 -15.87
C GLY A 361 -4.58 23.43 -14.43
N ASN A 362 -5.46 24.42 -14.17
CA ASN A 362 -5.84 24.84 -12.82
C ASN A 362 -4.67 24.94 -11.81
N CYS A 363 -3.55 25.56 -12.20
CA CYS A 363 -2.33 25.59 -11.39
C CYS A 363 -1.99 26.98 -10.83
N GLY A 364 -2.91 27.94 -10.99
CA GLY A 364 -2.84 29.27 -10.38
C GLY A 364 -3.23 29.30 -8.90
N ALA A 365 -3.17 30.49 -8.30
CA ALA A 365 -3.36 30.71 -6.87
C ALA A 365 -4.75 30.34 -6.37
N ILE A 366 -5.77 30.47 -7.21
CA ILE A 366 -7.18 30.18 -6.92
C ILE A 366 -7.71 29.14 -7.92
N SER A 367 -8.43 28.15 -7.41
CA SER A 367 -9.03 27.09 -8.22
C SER A 367 -10.13 27.60 -9.16
N GLY A 368 -10.32 26.93 -10.30
CA GLY A 368 -11.56 27.01 -11.05
C GLY A 368 -12.75 26.38 -10.34
N GLN A 369 -13.92 26.52 -10.97
CA GLN A 369 -15.22 26.20 -10.39
C GLN A 369 -15.96 25.03 -11.06
N ASN A 370 -15.45 24.50 -12.18
CA ASN A 370 -16.08 23.40 -12.91
C ASN A 370 -15.73 22.05 -12.31
N LEU A 371 -16.06 21.85 -11.04
CA LEU A 371 -15.66 20.66 -10.28
C LEU A 371 -16.14 19.35 -10.93
N LEU A 372 -17.25 19.38 -11.67
CA LEU A 372 -17.81 18.22 -12.38
C LEU A 372 -16.93 17.69 -13.52
N ALA A 373 -15.95 18.47 -13.99
CA ALA A 373 -15.02 18.02 -15.01
C ALA A 373 -13.96 17.03 -14.48
N ALA A 374 -13.74 16.97 -13.17
CA ALA A 374 -12.96 15.88 -12.57
C ALA A 374 -13.72 14.56 -12.75
N LYS A 375 -13.07 13.57 -13.37
CA LYS A 375 -13.77 12.34 -13.74
C LYS A 375 -14.09 11.47 -12.51
N PRO A 376 -15.25 10.79 -12.48
CA PRO A 376 -15.64 9.95 -11.36
C PRO A 376 -14.62 8.89 -10.96
N GLN A 377 -13.97 8.21 -11.91
CA GLN A 377 -13.02 7.14 -11.62
C GLN A 377 -11.79 7.62 -10.85
N ASP A 378 -11.27 8.80 -11.18
CA ASP A 378 -10.10 9.38 -10.51
C ASP A 378 -10.45 9.80 -9.08
N LEU A 379 -11.65 10.37 -8.91
CA LEU A 379 -12.19 10.71 -7.58
C LEU A 379 -12.40 9.45 -6.73
N LYS A 380 -12.99 8.38 -7.30
CA LYS A 380 -13.17 7.10 -6.60
C LYS A 380 -11.83 6.53 -6.12
N PHE A 381 -10.82 6.49 -6.98
CA PHE A 381 -9.47 6.06 -6.61
C PHE A 381 -8.89 6.89 -5.47
N ALA A 382 -9.00 8.22 -5.55
CA ALA A 382 -8.50 9.11 -4.51
C ALA A 382 -9.29 9.00 -3.19
N TYR A 383 -10.61 8.81 -3.22
CA TYR A 383 -11.40 8.53 -2.01
C TYR A 383 -11.04 7.19 -1.39
N ASN A 384 -10.77 6.18 -2.22
CA ASN A 384 -10.26 4.90 -1.75
C ASN A 384 -8.91 5.06 -1.06
N LEU A 385 -8.03 5.85 -1.65
CA LEU A 385 -6.74 6.20 -1.08
C LEU A 385 -6.88 6.95 0.26
N LEU A 386 -7.78 7.92 0.35
CA LEU A 386 -8.07 8.64 1.61
C LEU A 386 -8.63 7.74 2.71
N SER A 387 -9.55 6.84 2.34
CA SER A 387 -10.09 5.83 3.25
C SER A 387 -8.98 4.88 3.72
N TRP A 388 -8.17 4.38 2.79
CA TRP A 388 -7.05 3.50 3.11
C TRP A 388 -6.01 4.22 3.96
N ALA A 389 -5.69 5.48 3.70
CA ALA A 389 -4.76 6.28 4.50
C ALA A 389 -5.16 6.34 5.98
N THR A 390 -6.45 6.24 6.25
CA THR A 390 -7.01 6.31 7.60
C THR A 390 -7.47 4.97 8.18
N SER A 391 -7.37 3.87 7.41
CA SER A 391 -7.70 2.50 7.86
C SER A 391 -6.49 1.74 8.38
N HIS A 392 -6.64 0.99 9.47
CA HIS A 392 -5.52 0.36 10.17
C HIS A 392 -5.88 -1.03 10.65
N ARG A 393 -4.89 -1.92 10.65
CA ARG A 393 -5.09 -3.36 10.78
C ARG A 393 -4.91 -3.89 12.19
N THR A 394 -4.31 -3.09 13.09
CA THR A 394 -3.93 -3.54 14.43
C THR A 394 -3.85 -2.36 15.42
N ALA A 395 -4.31 -2.59 16.64
CA ALA A 395 -4.14 -1.67 17.77
C ALA A 395 -2.66 -1.47 18.14
N TYR A 396 -2.31 -0.32 18.74
CA TYR A 396 -0.97 -0.07 19.32
C TYR A 396 0.21 -0.18 18.33
N VAL A 397 -0.03 -0.03 17.04
CA VAL A 397 0.98 -0.28 16.00
C VAL A 397 2.01 0.86 15.85
N ASP A 398 1.69 2.08 16.31
CA ASP A 398 2.56 3.24 16.13
C ASP A 398 2.32 4.40 17.12
N VAL A 399 3.17 5.42 17.02
CA VAL A 399 3.14 6.64 17.85
C VAL A 399 1.89 7.49 17.66
N ARG A 400 1.13 7.30 16.57
CA ARG A 400 -0.16 7.97 16.35
C ARG A 400 -1.31 7.20 16.97
N ARG A 401 -1.10 5.94 17.34
CA ARG A 401 -2.14 5.01 17.79
C ARG A 401 -1.72 4.29 19.05
N THR A 402 -1.69 5.04 20.14
CA THR A 402 -1.38 4.58 21.51
C THR A 402 -2.56 3.89 22.22
N GLY A 403 -3.61 3.50 21.46
CA GLY A 403 -4.84 2.90 21.95
C GLY A 403 -5.35 1.81 21.02
N ALA A 404 -6.34 1.04 21.48
CA ALA A 404 -7.01 -0.05 20.76
C ALA A 404 -7.43 0.33 19.31
N ALA A 405 -7.85 -0.65 18.50
CA ALA A 405 -8.73 -0.40 17.36
C ALA A 405 -10.08 0.10 17.89
N ALA A 406 -10.08 1.28 18.48
CA ALA A 406 -11.25 1.99 18.95
C ALA A 406 -11.50 3.08 17.92
N GLU A 407 -12.29 2.74 16.90
CA GLU A 407 -13.06 3.76 16.23
C GLU A 407 -13.97 4.40 17.29
N THR A 408 -13.97 5.72 17.39
CA THR A 408 -14.89 6.41 18.31
C THR A 408 -16.30 6.22 17.77
N VAL A 409 -16.98 5.16 18.18
CA VAL A 409 -18.31 4.82 17.66
C VAL A 409 -19.32 5.80 18.26
N GLY A 410 -19.87 6.67 17.40
CA GLY A 410 -20.81 7.73 17.77
C GLY A 410 -22.28 7.32 17.88
N ALA A 411 -22.61 6.03 17.94
CA ALA A 411 -23.98 5.52 18.06
C ALA A 411 -23.98 4.15 18.79
N GLN A 412 -25.16 3.65 19.20
CA GLN A 412 -25.30 2.27 19.67
C GLN A 412 -24.87 1.32 18.56
N LEU A 413 -23.79 0.56 18.81
CA LEU A 413 -23.41 -0.58 17.97
C LEU A 413 -24.54 -1.60 18.01
N ASP A 414 -25.02 -1.99 16.84
CA ASP A 414 -25.85 -3.17 16.68
C ASP A 414 -24.99 -4.32 16.13
N GLU A 415 -25.37 -5.56 16.44
CA GLU A 415 -24.69 -6.73 15.91
C GLU A 415 -24.99 -6.85 14.40
N LYS A 416 -24.00 -6.62 13.54
CA LYS A 416 -24.16 -6.79 12.08
C LYS A 416 -24.39 -8.27 11.72
N TRP A 417 -23.58 -9.14 12.33
CA TRP A 417 -23.66 -10.58 12.26
C TRP A 417 -22.76 -11.19 13.34
N SER A 418 -22.97 -12.47 13.66
CA SER A 418 -22.07 -13.27 14.50
C SER A 418 -21.80 -14.61 13.85
N ALA A 419 -20.62 -15.16 14.14
CA ALA A 419 -20.17 -16.42 13.58
C ALA A 419 -19.77 -17.40 14.70
N PRO A 420 -19.76 -18.72 14.44
CA PRO A 420 -19.37 -19.72 15.43
C PRO A 420 -17.89 -19.60 15.82
N GLY A 421 -17.56 -20.10 17.00
CA GLY A 421 -16.19 -20.07 17.54
C GLY A 421 -16.11 -20.09 19.05
N SER A 422 -17.14 -20.59 19.73
CA SER A 422 -17.10 -20.76 21.18
C SER A 422 -16.19 -21.93 21.56
N GLY A 423 -15.46 -21.78 22.65
CA GLY A 423 -14.62 -22.85 23.17
C GLY A 423 -13.70 -22.34 24.28
N PRO A 424 -12.98 -23.26 24.94
CA PRO A 424 -12.20 -22.94 26.13
C PRO A 424 -10.83 -22.34 25.81
N ALA A 425 -10.39 -22.35 24.54
CA ALA A 425 -9.06 -21.88 24.19
C ALA A 425 -8.94 -20.37 24.31
N LYS A 426 -7.76 -19.91 24.75
CA LYS A 426 -7.45 -18.50 24.91
C LYS A 426 -7.10 -17.89 23.55
N VAL A 427 -7.99 -17.07 23.02
CA VAL A 427 -7.81 -16.43 21.70
C VAL A 427 -7.93 -14.91 21.80
N GLY A 428 -7.33 -14.22 20.83
CA GLY A 428 -7.22 -12.76 20.80
C GLY A 428 -8.28 -12.08 19.91
N GLY A 429 -8.00 -10.83 19.55
CA GLY A 429 -8.81 -10.05 18.61
C GLY A 429 -8.72 -10.55 17.16
N VAL A 430 -9.27 -9.75 16.25
CA VAL A 430 -9.36 -10.06 14.82
C VAL A 430 -8.40 -9.20 13.99
N ALA A 431 -8.11 -9.64 12.76
CA ALA A 431 -7.39 -8.85 11.77
C ALA A 431 -8.28 -8.58 10.56
N PHE A 432 -8.18 -7.38 9.97
CA PHE A 432 -8.92 -7.03 8.75
C PHE A 432 -7.97 -6.88 7.57
N LEU A 433 -8.38 -7.41 6.41
CA LEU A 433 -7.69 -7.20 5.15
C LEU A 433 -8.71 -7.23 4.00
N LYS A 434 -8.76 -6.19 3.16
CA LYS A 434 -9.43 -6.27 1.84
C LYS A 434 -10.88 -6.77 1.86
N GLY A 435 -11.67 -6.30 2.82
CA GLY A 435 -13.08 -6.71 2.95
C GLY A 435 -13.28 -8.01 3.73
N THR A 436 -12.21 -8.66 4.20
CA THR A 436 -12.30 -9.86 5.02
C THR A 436 -11.83 -9.62 6.45
N VAL A 437 -12.34 -10.46 7.36
CA VAL A 437 -11.93 -10.52 8.77
C VAL A 437 -11.41 -11.90 9.12
N PHE A 438 -10.23 -11.95 9.73
CA PHE A 438 -9.58 -13.16 10.21
C PHE A 438 -9.67 -13.25 11.72
N ALA A 439 -10.13 -14.39 12.21
CA ALA A 439 -10.31 -14.63 13.64
C ALA A 439 -9.94 -16.07 13.99
N VAL A 440 -9.36 -16.28 15.18
CA VAL A 440 -9.26 -17.61 15.78
C VAL A 440 -10.35 -17.75 16.83
N GLY A 441 -11.21 -18.76 16.68
CA GLY A 441 -12.23 -19.07 17.68
C GLY A 441 -11.65 -19.80 18.91
N GLY A 442 -12.40 -19.83 20.01
CA GLY A 442 -12.06 -20.62 21.20
C GLY A 442 -12.04 -22.14 20.96
N ASP A 443 -12.47 -22.58 19.78
CA ASP A 443 -12.34 -23.91 19.22
C ASP A 443 -11.01 -24.14 18.47
N LEU A 444 -10.10 -23.16 18.47
CA LEU A 444 -8.80 -23.18 17.80
C LEU A 444 -8.88 -23.34 16.27
N VAL A 445 -9.93 -22.82 15.65
CA VAL A 445 -10.04 -22.75 14.19
C VAL A 445 -9.81 -21.31 13.75
N LEU A 446 -8.82 -21.12 12.86
CA LEU A 446 -8.60 -19.85 12.15
C LEU A 446 -9.59 -19.76 10.99
N ARG A 447 -10.37 -18.69 10.93
CA ARG A 447 -11.39 -18.48 9.90
C ARG A 447 -11.19 -17.14 9.21
N CYS A 448 -11.53 -17.12 7.93
CA CYS A 448 -11.69 -15.92 7.13
C CYS A 448 -13.17 -15.74 6.84
N TYR A 449 -13.69 -14.55 7.08
CA TYR A 449 -15.07 -14.18 6.76
C TYR A 449 -15.10 -12.96 5.87
N ASP A 450 -16.11 -12.88 5.00
CA ASP A 450 -16.49 -11.59 4.43
C ASP A 450 -17.05 -10.69 5.55
N THR A 451 -16.58 -9.45 5.58
CA THR A 451 -17.13 -8.41 6.45
C THR A 451 -18.58 -8.03 6.08
N ASN A 452 -19.01 -8.33 4.87
CA ASN A 452 -20.34 -8.07 4.35
C ASN A 452 -20.97 -9.29 3.65
N PRO A 453 -21.49 -10.29 4.38
CA PRO A 453 -21.87 -11.63 3.91
C PRO A 453 -22.71 -11.83 2.63
N GLY A 454 -23.20 -10.77 1.98
CA GLY A 454 -23.87 -10.86 0.67
C GLY A 454 -23.17 -10.07 -0.43
N GLN A 455 -21.91 -9.69 -0.22
CA GLN A 455 -21.06 -9.08 -1.21
C GLN A 455 -20.32 -10.17 -1.96
N ASP A 456 -20.20 -10.02 -3.27
CA ASP A 456 -19.37 -10.89 -4.11
C ASP A 456 -17.95 -10.30 -4.14
N LEU A 457 -17.05 -10.80 -3.28
CA LEU A 457 -15.70 -10.26 -3.14
C LEU A 457 -14.76 -10.76 -4.23
N ASP A 458 -14.94 -11.98 -4.75
CA ASP A 458 -14.07 -12.53 -5.79
C ASP A 458 -14.55 -12.27 -7.23
N GLY A 459 -15.79 -11.82 -7.39
CA GLY A 459 -16.38 -11.40 -8.66
C GLY A 459 -16.82 -12.56 -9.54
N ASP A 460 -17.04 -13.75 -8.98
CA ASP A 460 -17.53 -14.92 -9.71
C ASP A 460 -19.07 -14.90 -9.94
N GLY A 461 -19.76 -13.90 -9.40
CA GLY A 461 -21.20 -13.72 -9.50
C GLY A 461 -22.00 -14.43 -8.40
N ASN A 462 -21.32 -15.06 -7.43
CA ASN A 462 -21.93 -15.71 -6.26
C ASN A 462 -21.52 -14.96 -4.97
N PRO A 463 -22.47 -14.34 -4.24
CA PRO A 463 -22.19 -13.55 -3.04
C PRO A 463 -21.90 -14.40 -1.78
N ASP A 464 -21.55 -15.68 -1.94
CA ASP A 464 -21.21 -16.62 -0.87
C ASP A 464 -19.82 -17.12 -1.22
N ASP A 465 -18.85 -16.31 -0.83
CA ASP A 465 -17.45 -16.44 -1.18
C ASP A 465 -16.89 -17.68 -0.48
N GLY A 466 -16.37 -18.67 -1.22
CA GLY A 466 -15.74 -19.84 -0.61
C GLY A 466 -16.70 -20.91 -0.08
N LEU A 467 -16.85 -21.06 1.26
CA LEU A 467 -17.71 -22.10 1.84
C LEU A 467 -19.18 -21.74 1.65
N VAL A 468 -20.02 -22.76 1.45
CA VAL A 468 -21.46 -22.54 1.27
C VAL A 468 -22.13 -22.41 2.63
N ASP A 469 -22.19 -21.21 3.17
CA ASP A 469 -22.86 -20.93 4.44
C ASP A 469 -23.86 -19.77 4.39
N PHE A 470 -23.53 -18.64 3.75
CA PHE A 470 -24.48 -17.54 3.62
C PHE A 470 -25.68 -17.93 2.77
N ASN A 471 -25.47 -18.57 1.61
CA ASN A 471 -26.58 -19.09 0.80
C ASN A 471 -27.33 -20.24 1.49
N ALA A 472 -26.72 -20.88 2.49
CA ALA A 472 -27.37 -21.88 3.34
C ALA A 472 -28.16 -21.25 4.51
N GLY A 473 -28.16 -19.93 4.64
CA GLY A 473 -28.93 -19.16 5.63
C GLY A 473 -28.16 -18.76 6.87
N ALA A 474 -26.83 -18.90 6.88
CA ALA A 474 -25.99 -18.34 7.94
C ALA A 474 -26.03 -16.80 7.90
N PRO A 475 -25.91 -16.12 9.05
CA PRO A 475 -25.83 -14.66 9.09
C PRO A 475 -24.43 -14.12 8.70
N PHE A 476 -23.48 -15.01 8.45
CA PHE A 476 -22.10 -14.72 8.06
C PHE A 476 -21.79 -15.41 6.72
N ASP A 477 -20.66 -15.04 6.13
CA ASP A 477 -20.06 -15.71 4.96
C ASP A 477 -18.62 -16.10 5.31
N CYS A 478 -18.34 -17.40 5.44
CA CYS A 478 -17.00 -17.91 5.73
C CYS A 478 -16.28 -18.38 4.47
N ILE A 479 -15.28 -17.62 4.06
CA ILE A 479 -14.48 -17.95 2.86
C ILE A 479 -13.70 -19.25 3.04
N TRP A 480 -13.03 -19.41 4.18
CA TRP A 480 -12.31 -20.63 4.50
C TRP A 480 -12.06 -20.78 5.99
N ALA A 481 -11.81 -22.01 6.42
CA ALA A 481 -11.44 -22.36 7.78
C ALA A 481 -10.19 -23.26 7.82
N LEU A 482 -9.38 -23.12 8.88
CA LEU A 482 -8.19 -23.91 9.16
C LEU A 482 -8.16 -24.35 10.63
N ASP A 483 -8.23 -25.66 10.86
CA ASP A 483 -8.10 -26.25 12.19
C ASP A 483 -6.64 -26.16 12.67
N LEU A 484 -6.36 -25.38 13.72
CA LEU A 484 -5.01 -25.20 14.25
C LEU A 484 -4.57 -26.35 15.16
N THR A 485 -5.48 -27.23 15.58
CA THR A 485 -5.16 -28.38 16.45
C THR A 485 -4.26 -29.40 15.76
N GLN A 486 -4.22 -29.41 14.43
CA GLN A 486 -3.28 -30.21 13.66
C GLN A 486 -1.80 -29.85 13.93
N PHE A 487 -1.53 -28.67 14.50
CA PHE A 487 -0.19 -28.22 14.89
C PHE A 487 0.11 -28.40 16.40
N ALA A 488 -0.72 -29.17 17.10
CA ALA A 488 -0.54 -29.53 18.51
C ALA A 488 0.58 -30.56 18.74
N THR A 489 1.75 -30.36 18.13
CA THR A 489 2.91 -31.23 18.35
C THR A 489 3.48 -30.96 19.74
N GLY A 490 3.54 -31.99 20.60
CA GLY A 490 4.20 -31.92 21.90
C GLY A 490 3.32 -31.54 23.11
N GLY A 491 2.01 -31.43 22.94
CA GLY A 491 1.07 -31.19 24.05
C GLY A 491 -0.25 -30.54 23.61
N PRO A 492 -1.26 -30.44 24.50
CA PRO A 492 -2.53 -29.77 24.20
C PRO A 492 -2.32 -28.28 23.96
N LEU A 493 -3.02 -27.73 22.97
CA LEU A 493 -3.04 -26.29 22.72
C LEU A 493 -4.03 -25.61 23.67
N MET A 494 -3.58 -24.55 24.32
CA MET A 494 -4.36 -23.78 25.29
C MET A 494 -4.85 -22.45 24.72
N GLY A 495 -4.39 -22.07 23.53
CA GLY A 495 -4.73 -20.80 22.90
C GLY A 495 -3.95 -20.50 21.63
N ALA A 496 -4.31 -19.40 21.00
CA ALA A 496 -3.65 -18.83 19.84
C ALA A 496 -3.66 -17.30 19.95
N SER A 497 -2.70 -16.65 19.28
CA SER A 497 -2.63 -15.20 19.25
C SER A 497 -3.75 -14.61 18.41
N ALA A 498 -3.94 -13.28 18.53
CA ALA A 498 -4.62 -12.55 17.47
C ALA A 498 -3.87 -12.77 16.13
N PRO A 499 -4.59 -12.88 14.99
CA PRO A 499 -3.93 -12.99 13.68
C PRO A 499 -3.17 -11.72 13.30
N THR A 500 -2.05 -11.90 12.60
CA THR A 500 -1.28 -10.81 11.98
C THR A 500 -1.27 -11.01 10.48
N VAL A 501 -1.76 -10.02 9.73
CA VAL A 501 -1.77 -10.07 8.25
C VAL A 501 -0.48 -9.50 7.67
N VAL A 502 0.05 -10.17 6.66
CA VAL A 502 1.33 -9.84 6.01
C VAL A 502 1.10 -9.79 4.50
N GLU A 503 1.57 -8.75 3.84
CA GLU A 503 1.52 -8.61 2.38
C GLU A 503 2.91 -8.30 1.83
N PHE A 504 3.31 -9.00 0.77
CA PHE A 504 4.60 -8.81 0.11
C PHE A 504 4.55 -9.35 -1.32
N PHE A 505 5.52 -8.93 -2.14
CA PHE A 505 5.70 -9.46 -3.48
C PHE A 505 6.80 -10.52 -3.50
N ASP A 506 6.43 -11.73 -3.92
CA ASP A 506 7.30 -12.88 -4.06
C ASP A 506 7.55 -13.15 -5.54
N THR A 507 8.81 -13.07 -5.95
CA THR A 507 9.22 -13.36 -7.32
C THR A 507 9.15 -14.84 -7.67
N ASN A 508 9.13 -15.72 -6.66
CA ASN A 508 9.12 -17.17 -6.82
C ASN A 508 8.02 -17.81 -5.96
N PRO A 509 6.74 -17.47 -6.19
CA PRO A 509 5.65 -17.98 -5.37
C PRO A 509 5.59 -19.51 -5.46
N PRO A 510 5.31 -20.22 -4.34
CA PRO A 510 5.23 -21.68 -4.35
C PRO A 510 4.11 -22.16 -5.29
N VAL A 511 4.41 -23.21 -6.08
CA VAL A 511 3.55 -23.74 -7.16
C VAL A 511 2.68 -24.92 -6.68
N GLY A 512 2.37 -24.98 -5.38
CA GLY A 512 1.72 -26.15 -4.76
C GLY A 512 0.23 -25.97 -4.48
N GLY A 513 -0.53 -27.07 -4.50
CA GLY A 513 -1.86 -27.13 -3.88
C GLY A 513 -3.06 -26.81 -4.77
N GLY A 514 -2.89 -26.67 -6.09
CA GLY A 514 -4.01 -26.34 -7.01
C GLY A 514 -4.40 -24.87 -7.03
N LEU A 515 -3.73 -24.04 -6.22
CA LEU A 515 -3.92 -22.60 -6.19
C LEU A 515 -3.26 -21.90 -7.38
N LEU A 516 -3.81 -20.73 -7.73
CA LEU A 516 -3.18 -19.81 -8.65
C LEU A 516 -1.90 -19.23 -8.03
N THR A 517 -0.80 -19.33 -8.77
CA THR A 517 0.47 -18.73 -8.38
C THR A 517 0.43 -17.23 -8.62
N LEU A 518 0.11 -16.47 -7.57
CA LEU A 518 0.20 -15.02 -7.59
C LEU A 518 1.50 -14.55 -6.94
N PRO A 519 2.26 -13.67 -7.61
CA PRO A 519 3.46 -13.08 -7.02
C PRO A 519 3.11 -12.12 -5.88
N ASN A 520 1.89 -11.55 -5.87
CA ASN A 520 1.37 -10.88 -4.69
C ASN A 520 0.96 -11.94 -3.65
N ARG A 521 1.67 -11.98 -2.53
CA ARG A 521 1.43 -12.95 -1.45
C ARG A 521 0.89 -12.26 -0.22
N GLU A 522 -0.16 -12.88 0.33
CA GLU A 522 -0.89 -12.38 1.48
C GLU A 522 -1.04 -13.53 2.46
N LEU A 523 -0.54 -13.33 3.68
CA LEU A 523 -0.52 -14.34 4.73
C LEU A 523 -1.24 -13.85 5.97
N VAL A 524 -1.86 -14.79 6.67
CA VAL A 524 -2.41 -14.62 8.01
C VAL A 524 -1.56 -15.47 8.94
N VAL A 525 -0.88 -14.83 9.88
CA VAL A 525 0.10 -15.47 10.74
C VAL A 525 -0.42 -15.49 12.17
N VAL A 526 -0.39 -16.66 12.80
CA VAL A 526 -0.79 -16.87 14.20
C VAL A 526 0.31 -17.59 14.97
N THR A 527 0.51 -17.20 16.23
CA THR A 527 1.35 -17.93 17.19
C THR A 527 0.44 -18.77 18.07
N LEU A 528 0.77 -20.05 18.25
CA LEU A 528 0.03 -20.96 19.14
C LEU A 528 0.65 -20.98 20.54
N SER A 529 -0.13 -21.41 21.54
CA SER A 529 0.33 -21.42 22.94
C SER A 529 1.55 -22.31 23.17
N ASN A 530 1.77 -23.34 22.35
CA ASN A 530 2.95 -24.21 22.39
C ASN A 530 4.18 -23.59 21.70
N GLY A 531 4.06 -22.38 21.14
CA GLY A 531 5.11 -21.67 20.42
C GLY A 531 5.25 -22.06 18.94
N ALA A 532 4.32 -22.84 18.39
CA ALA A 532 4.23 -23.01 16.94
C ALA A 532 3.81 -21.69 16.28
N VAL A 533 4.30 -21.46 15.06
CA VAL A 533 3.91 -20.29 14.24
C VAL A 533 3.36 -20.81 12.93
N VAL A 534 2.14 -20.41 12.58
CA VAL A 534 1.44 -20.90 11.39
C VAL A 534 1.13 -19.71 10.50
N ALA A 535 1.49 -19.81 9.23
CA ALA A 535 1.06 -18.87 8.20
C ALA A 535 0.13 -19.57 7.22
N ALA A 536 -1.09 -19.03 7.08
CA ALA A 536 -2.06 -19.44 6.08
C ALA A 536 -2.18 -18.37 4.99
N ARG A 537 -2.56 -18.76 3.77
CA ARG A 537 -2.93 -17.80 2.72
C ARG A 537 -4.17 -17.02 3.15
N ALA A 538 -4.10 -15.69 3.09
CA ALA A 538 -5.23 -14.83 3.42
C ALA A 538 -6.37 -14.98 2.40
N HIS A 539 -6.00 -14.91 1.13
CA HIS A 539 -6.92 -14.95 -0.01
C HIS A 539 -6.44 -16.01 -1.01
N PRO A 540 -6.52 -17.31 -0.66
CA PRO A 540 -6.15 -18.38 -1.59
C PRO A 540 -7.12 -18.36 -2.77
N GLN A 541 -6.58 -18.34 -4.00
CA GLN A 541 -7.40 -18.31 -5.22
C GLN A 541 -7.21 -19.58 -6.03
N GLU A 542 -8.29 -20.07 -6.62
CA GLU A 542 -8.31 -21.22 -7.52
C GLU A 542 -9.18 -20.94 -8.76
N LEU A 543 -9.04 -21.78 -9.78
CA LEU A 543 -9.90 -21.71 -10.96
C LEU A 543 -11.18 -22.50 -10.68
N ARG A 544 -12.31 -21.80 -10.63
CA ARG A 544 -13.63 -22.39 -10.45
C ARG A 544 -14.39 -22.35 -11.77
N THR A 545 -15.04 -23.45 -12.14
CA THR A 545 -15.91 -23.47 -13.33
C THR A 545 -17.37 -23.51 -12.91
N VAL A 546 -18.10 -22.44 -13.22
CA VAL A 546 -19.53 -22.30 -12.95
C VAL A 546 -20.26 -22.12 -14.28
N ASN A 547 -21.27 -22.95 -14.55
CA ASN A 547 -22.06 -22.90 -15.79
C ASN A 547 -21.23 -22.92 -17.10
N GLY A 548 -20.06 -23.59 -17.09
CA GLY A 548 -19.17 -23.69 -18.25
C GLY A 548 -18.29 -22.46 -18.49
N GLN A 549 -18.36 -21.44 -17.62
CA GLN A 549 -17.39 -20.34 -17.56
C GLN A 549 -16.42 -20.57 -16.41
N THR A 550 -15.14 -20.28 -16.63
CA THR A 550 -14.09 -20.40 -15.62
C THR A 550 -13.74 -19.02 -15.07
N TYR A 551 -13.80 -18.90 -13.75
CA TYR A 551 -13.49 -17.69 -13.00
C TYR A 551 -12.32 -17.95 -12.04
N VAL A 552 -11.68 -16.87 -11.61
CA VAL A 552 -10.75 -16.89 -10.48
C VAL A 552 -11.61 -16.63 -9.25
N ALA A 553 -11.68 -17.60 -8.35
CA ALA A 553 -12.51 -17.52 -7.14
C ALA A 553 -11.66 -17.81 -5.90
N PHE A 554 -12.16 -17.45 -4.72
CA PHE A 554 -11.56 -17.89 -3.47
C PHE A 554 -11.70 -19.40 -3.28
N SER A 555 -10.66 -20.00 -2.69
CA SER A 555 -10.69 -21.41 -2.29
C SER A 555 -11.43 -21.55 -0.96
N ASP A 556 -12.30 -22.56 -0.89
CA ASP A 556 -13.07 -22.95 0.31
C ASP A 556 -12.23 -23.56 1.44
N ARG A 557 -10.94 -23.84 1.19
CA ARG A 557 -9.99 -24.42 2.14
C ARG A 557 -9.01 -23.40 2.67
N GLY A 558 -8.71 -23.50 3.98
CA GLY A 558 -7.56 -22.82 4.56
C GLY A 558 -6.26 -23.46 4.11
N HIS A 559 -5.45 -22.73 3.34
CA HIS A 559 -4.17 -23.23 2.82
C HIS A 559 -3.02 -22.78 3.72
N VAL A 560 -2.38 -23.75 4.37
CA VAL A 560 -1.15 -23.53 5.13
C VAL A 560 -0.03 -23.31 4.13
N ASP A 561 0.62 -22.16 4.24
CA ASP A 561 1.76 -21.84 3.39
C ASP A 561 3.05 -22.43 3.98
N TRP A 562 3.27 -22.14 5.26
CA TRP A 562 4.32 -22.72 6.06
C TRP A 562 3.93 -22.73 7.53
N ALA A 563 4.54 -23.64 8.28
CA ALA A 563 4.42 -23.70 9.72
C ALA A 563 5.79 -23.97 10.35
N ILE A 564 6.06 -23.27 11.44
CA ILE A 564 7.24 -23.47 12.27
C ILE A 564 6.79 -24.24 13.51
N SER A 565 7.29 -25.45 13.67
CA SER A 565 7.00 -26.30 14.81
C SER A 565 7.74 -25.84 16.08
N PRO A 566 7.21 -26.12 17.28
CA PRO A 566 7.91 -25.86 18.54
C PRO A 566 9.28 -26.56 18.61
N ALA A 567 9.41 -27.73 17.99
CA ALA A 567 10.67 -28.47 17.93
C ALA A 567 11.75 -27.72 17.15
N GLN A 568 11.38 -27.01 16.08
CA GLN A 568 12.33 -26.21 15.30
C GLN A 568 12.86 -25.02 16.10
N THR A 569 12.05 -24.43 16.99
CA THR A 569 12.39 -23.22 17.76
C THR A 569 12.87 -23.50 19.18
N ASN A 570 12.80 -24.77 19.62
CA ASN A 570 12.89 -25.16 21.02
C ASN A 570 11.90 -24.40 21.93
N ALA A 571 10.77 -23.98 21.37
CA ALA A 571 9.73 -23.31 22.13
C ALA A 571 9.06 -24.28 23.10
N ARG A 572 8.57 -23.70 24.19
CA ARG A 572 7.70 -24.35 25.16
C ARG A 572 6.39 -23.58 25.22
N ASP A 573 5.42 -24.21 25.88
CA ASP A 573 4.21 -23.52 26.27
C ASP A 573 4.57 -22.24 27.03
N PHE A 574 3.90 -21.14 26.69
CA PHE A 574 4.06 -19.86 27.37
C PHE A 574 3.73 -19.92 28.87
N ALA A 575 3.11 -21.01 29.36
CA ALA A 575 2.70 -21.22 30.75
C ALA A 575 1.82 -20.07 31.26
N LEU A 576 0.92 -19.62 30.37
CA LEU A 576 0.06 -18.44 30.56
C LEU A 576 -0.89 -18.62 31.74
N ALA A 577 -0.95 -17.62 32.63
CA ALA A 577 -1.95 -17.56 33.69
C ALA A 577 -3.36 -17.44 33.11
N PRO A 578 -4.43 -17.72 33.89
CA PRO A 578 -5.80 -17.48 33.44
C PRO A 578 -5.97 -16.00 33.05
N GLY A 579 -6.25 -15.73 31.76
CA GLY A 579 -6.42 -14.38 31.21
C GLY A 579 -5.25 -13.81 30.41
N ASP A 580 -4.05 -14.42 30.43
CA ASP A 580 -2.93 -13.93 29.60
C ASP A 580 -3.15 -14.30 28.12
N PRO A 581 -3.02 -13.36 27.16
CA PRO A 581 -3.10 -13.66 25.73
C PRO A 581 -1.80 -14.33 25.22
N VAL A 582 -1.92 -15.14 24.16
CA VAL A 582 -0.74 -15.59 23.42
C VAL A 582 -0.19 -14.40 22.61
N PRO A 583 1.12 -14.06 22.72
CA PRO A 583 1.72 -12.96 21.98
C PRO A 583 1.53 -13.08 20.46
N ALA A 584 0.98 -12.04 19.83
CA ALA A 584 0.79 -11.96 18.39
C ALA A 584 2.11 -11.62 17.67
N PRO A 585 2.34 -12.13 16.45
CA PRO A 585 3.46 -11.70 15.63
C PRO A 585 3.38 -10.20 15.29
N ALA A 586 4.52 -9.55 15.06
CA ALA A 586 4.60 -8.23 14.44
C ALA A 586 5.24 -8.34 13.06
N PHE A 587 4.79 -7.56 12.07
CA PHE A 587 5.41 -7.52 10.75
C PHE A 587 6.02 -6.14 10.51
N SER A 588 7.26 -6.08 10.04
CA SER A 588 7.93 -4.82 9.73
C SER A 588 9.02 -5.01 8.68
N GLU A 589 8.83 -4.36 7.53
CA GLU A 589 9.79 -4.32 6.40
C GLU A 589 10.20 -5.72 5.91
N GLY A 590 9.21 -6.55 5.58
CA GLY A 590 9.48 -7.89 5.03
C GLY A 590 9.92 -8.93 6.06
N VAL A 591 9.92 -8.61 7.36
CA VAL A 591 10.29 -9.56 8.43
C VAL A 591 9.15 -9.69 9.44
N ILE A 592 8.81 -10.93 9.80
CA ILE A 592 7.88 -11.25 10.89
C ILE A 592 8.68 -11.46 12.18
N PHE A 593 8.28 -10.80 13.26
CA PHE A 593 8.85 -10.91 14.59
C PHE A 593 7.90 -11.67 15.51
N VAL A 594 8.39 -12.73 16.14
CA VAL A 594 7.58 -13.59 17.03
C VAL A 594 8.23 -13.68 18.39
N ALA A 595 7.52 -13.27 19.44
CA ALA A 595 7.93 -13.54 20.82
C ALA A 595 7.62 -15.00 21.16
N LEU A 596 8.59 -15.77 21.67
CA LEU A 596 8.44 -17.16 22.13
C LEU A 596 9.09 -17.34 23.51
N ASN A 597 8.73 -18.41 24.22
CA ASN A 597 9.42 -18.84 25.45
C ASN A 597 10.10 -20.20 25.25
N THR A 598 11.32 -20.34 25.76
CA THR A 598 12.12 -21.56 25.69
C THR A 598 12.66 -21.96 27.07
N ASN A 599 13.38 -23.08 27.16
CA ASN A 599 14.04 -23.53 28.40
C ASN A 599 15.10 -22.54 28.90
N ALA A 600 15.67 -21.77 27.97
CA ALA A 600 16.73 -20.81 28.25
C ALA A 600 16.19 -19.40 28.54
N GLY A 601 14.87 -19.20 28.48
CA GLY A 601 14.24 -17.89 28.62
C GLY A 601 13.37 -17.47 27.44
N GLY A 602 12.90 -16.22 27.50
CA GLY A 602 12.13 -15.56 26.44
C GLY A 602 12.96 -15.19 25.21
N ARG A 603 12.42 -15.33 24.00
CA ARG A 603 13.15 -15.11 22.74
C ARG A 603 12.31 -14.39 21.71
N VAL A 604 12.96 -13.67 20.80
CA VAL A 604 12.32 -13.08 19.61
C VAL A 604 12.89 -13.74 18.36
N LEU A 605 12.01 -14.37 17.58
CA LEU A 605 12.36 -14.92 16.27
C LEU A 605 12.12 -13.86 15.21
N ALA A 606 13.01 -13.81 14.22
CA ALA A 606 12.77 -13.14 12.97
C ALA A 606 12.52 -14.20 11.89
N VAL A 607 11.47 -14.02 11.11
CA VAL A 607 10.97 -15.02 10.17
C VAL A 607 10.79 -14.36 8.80
N ASP A 608 11.30 -15.02 7.77
CA ASP A 608 11.03 -14.70 6.37
C ASP A 608 9.58 -15.07 6.03
N PRO A 609 8.72 -14.11 5.65
CA PRO A 609 7.34 -14.38 5.30
C PRO A 609 7.20 -15.28 4.07
N ALA A 610 8.19 -15.32 3.17
CA ALA A 610 8.11 -16.14 1.96
C ALA A 610 8.23 -17.64 2.26
N THR A 611 9.03 -18.00 3.26
CA THR A 611 9.49 -19.38 3.48
C THR A 611 9.21 -19.93 4.88
N GLY A 612 8.88 -19.09 5.86
CA GLY A 612 8.87 -19.47 7.28
C GLY A 612 10.27 -19.75 7.84
N GLY A 613 11.31 -19.46 7.06
CA GLY A 613 12.72 -19.67 7.41
C GLY A 613 13.37 -18.43 8.02
N SER A 614 14.69 -18.48 8.13
CA SER A 614 15.48 -17.32 8.55
C SER A 614 15.43 -16.22 7.47
N PRO A 615 15.19 -14.95 7.84
CA PRO A 615 15.30 -13.82 6.91
C PRO A 615 16.74 -13.58 6.44
N PHE A 616 17.73 -14.20 7.09
CA PHE A 616 19.14 -14.03 6.76
C PHE A 616 19.70 -15.16 5.89
N HIS A 617 19.11 -16.36 5.94
CA HIS A 617 19.60 -17.54 5.23
C HIS A 617 18.48 -18.35 4.58
N LEU A 618 18.60 -18.56 3.26
CA LEU A 618 17.75 -19.45 2.49
C LEU A 618 17.90 -20.90 2.97
N GLY A 619 16.78 -21.58 3.14
CA GLY A 619 16.74 -23.00 3.52
C GLY A 619 17.11 -23.29 4.98
N VAL A 620 17.39 -22.28 5.79
CA VAL A 620 17.60 -22.44 7.24
C VAL A 620 16.27 -22.23 7.95
N PRO A 621 15.78 -23.22 8.74
CA PRO A 621 14.58 -23.04 9.55
C PRO A 621 14.74 -21.86 10.52
N ALA A 622 13.70 -21.06 10.72
CA ALA A 622 13.76 -19.85 11.56
C ALA A 622 14.17 -20.10 13.03
N GLY A 623 14.07 -21.34 13.51
CA GLY A 623 14.36 -21.73 14.90
C GLY A 623 15.76 -22.31 15.16
N VAL A 624 16.59 -22.49 14.13
CA VAL A 624 17.97 -23.01 14.28
C VAL A 624 19.01 -21.95 13.87
N GLY A 625 20.13 -21.89 14.60
CA GLY A 625 21.28 -21.07 14.24
C GLY A 625 21.01 -19.55 14.17
N GLU A 626 21.63 -18.89 13.20
CA GLU A 626 21.72 -17.43 12.99
C GLU A 626 20.37 -16.73 12.65
N GLY A 627 19.23 -17.44 12.63
CA GLY A 627 17.87 -16.87 12.50
C GLY A 627 17.30 -16.26 13.79
N LEU A 628 18.07 -16.23 14.87
CA LEU A 628 17.65 -15.80 16.20
C LEU A 628 18.14 -14.38 16.52
N VAL A 629 17.21 -13.45 16.73
CA VAL A 629 17.51 -12.06 17.09
C VAL A 629 17.67 -11.95 18.61
N PRO A 630 18.81 -11.43 19.10
CA PRO A 630 19.84 -12.24 19.70
C PRO A 630 19.25 -13.14 20.77
N ASP A 631 19.52 -14.43 20.62
CA ASP A 631 19.43 -15.38 21.73
C ASP A 631 20.43 -14.95 22.81
N VAL A 632 19.95 -14.17 23.79
CA VAL A 632 20.67 -13.93 25.03
C VAL A 632 20.10 -14.92 26.05
N PRO A 633 20.78 -16.03 26.34
CA PRO A 633 20.37 -16.95 27.40
C PRO A 633 20.11 -16.18 28.70
N GLY A 634 19.00 -16.47 29.39
CA GLY A 634 18.64 -15.85 30.67
C GLY A 634 17.72 -14.63 30.59
N THR A 635 17.17 -14.31 29.41
CA THR A 635 15.94 -13.51 29.29
C THR A 635 14.81 -14.09 30.13
N GLU A 636 14.10 -13.26 30.87
CA GLU A 636 12.85 -13.68 31.50
C GLU A 636 11.80 -14.07 30.45
N ALA A 637 10.82 -14.87 30.86
CA ALA A 637 9.72 -15.27 29.97
C ALA A 637 9.02 -14.03 29.41
N LEU A 638 8.80 -13.99 28.11
CA LEU A 638 8.05 -12.94 27.44
C LEU A 638 6.55 -13.10 27.72
N ARG A 639 5.86 -11.98 27.91
CA ARG A 639 4.40 -11.92 28.17
C ARG A 639 3.61 -11.07 27.20
N GLY A 640 4.27 -10.36 26.28
CA GLY A 640 3.62 -9.46 25.34
C GLY A 640 4.08 -9.66 23.91
N SER A 641 3.25 -9.25 22.96
CA SER A 641 3.59 -9.16 21.55
C SER A 641 4.80 -8.23 21.35
N PRO A 642 5.71 -8.54 20.40
CA PRO A 642 6.74 -7.61 20.00
C PRO A 642 6.14 -6.34 19.39
N THR A 643 6.79 -5.21 19.62
CA THR A 643 6.54 -3.95 18.91
C THR A 643 7.82 -3.53 18.21
N VAL A 644 7.75 -3.21 16.94
CA VAL A 644 8.91 -2.78 16.15
C VAL A 644 8.83 -1.28 15.96
N GLY A 645 9.91 -0.57 16.22
CA GLY A 645 9.97 0.87 16.09
C GLY A 645 11.36 1.37 15.78
N TYR A 646 11.49 2.68 15.68
CA TYR A 646 12.73 3.35 15.33
C TYR A 646 13.16 4.30 16.44
N VAL A 647 14.44 4.26 16.81
CA VAL A 647 15.06 5.17 17.78
C VAL A 647 16.13 5.97 17.09
N ARG A 648 16.06 7.30 17.19
CA ARG A 648 17.12 8.17 16.70
C ARG A 648 18.27 8.20 17.69
N ASP A 649 19.47 7.90 17.21
CA ASP A 649 20.72 8.16 17.90
C ASP A 649 21.03 9.66 17.80
N THR A 650 21.01 10.34 18.94
CA THR A 650 21.22 11.79 19.01
C THR A 650 22.66 12.21 18.72
N LEU A 651 23.63 11.30 18.84
CA LEU A 651 25.05 11.60 18.57
C LEU A 651 25.37 11.48 17.09
N THR A 652 24.84 10.44 16.44
CA THR A 652 25.18 10.14 15.04
C THR A 652 24.12 10.62 14.05
N GLY A 653 22.91 10.90 14.52
CA GLY A 653 21.74 11.17 13.67
C GLY A 653 21.18 9.93 12.99
N ALA A 654 21.82 8.76 13.17
CA ALA A 654 21.35 7.48 12.68
C ALA A 654 20.05 7.07 13.36
N THR A 655 19.31 6.15 12.74
CA THR A 655 18.10 5.59 13.31
C THR A 655 18.21 4.07 13.45
N ASP A 656 17.99 3.57 14.66
CA ASP A 656 17.97 2.15 14.99
C ASP A 656 16.56 1.58 14.93
N LYS A 657 16.38 0.54 14.12
CA LYS A 657 15.23 -0.36 14.18
C LYS A 657 15.38 -1.23 15.43
N MET A 658 14.47 -1.05 16.36
CA MET A 658 14.41 -1.73 17.64
C MET A 658 13.17 -2.60 17.71
N VAL A 659 13.32 -3.79 18.27
CA VAL A 659 12.21 -4.66 18.66
C VAL A 659 12.06 -4.59 20.17
N TYR A 660 10.87 -4.24 20.63
CA TYR A 660 10.52 -4.11 22.03
C TYR A 660 9.64 -5.28 22.46
N VAL A 661 9.96 -5.92 23.57
CA VAL A 661 9.15 -6.99 24.17
C VAL A 661 9.01 -6.81 25.67
N ASN A 662 7.83 -7.12 26.19
CA ASN A 662 7.56 -7.10 27.62
C ASN A 662 8.02 -8.42 28.27
N VAL A 663 8.84 -8.31 29.32
CA VAL A 663 9.34 -9.45 30.08
C VAL A 663 8.60 -9.61 31.41
N SER A 664 8.34 -10.85 31.80
CA SER A 664 7.67 -11.17 33.06
C SER A 664 8.48 -10.68 34.25
N PRO A 665 7.89 -9.94 35.20
CA PRO A 665 8.58 -9.55 36.42
C PRO A 665 9.07 -10.79 37.19
N ARG A 666 10.30 -10.75 37.69
CA ARG A 666 10.76 -11.66 38.76
C ARG A 666 10.18 -11.21 40.10
N THR A 667 10.03 -12.14 41.03
CA THR A 667 9.68 -11.79 42.43
C THR A 667 10.66 -10.75 42.97
N GLY A 668 10.16 -9.56 43.29
CA GLY A 668 10.98 -8.43 43.77
C GLY A 668 11.57 -7.52 42.68
N GLN A 669 11.25 -7.73 41.39
CA GLN A 669 11.64 -6.86 40.28
C GLN A 669 10.40 -6.34 39.52
N PRO A 670 10.38 -5.07 39.10
CA PRO A 670 9.28 -4.54 38.29
C PRO A 670 9.27 -5.19 36.90
N ALA A 671 8.11 -5.19 36.24
CA ALA A 671 8.03 -5.54 34.83
C ALA A 671 8.93 -4.60 34.02
N SER A 672 9.60 -5.12 32.99
CA SER A 672 10.50 -4.33 32.17
C SER A 672 10.28 -4.57 30.68
N ILE A 673 10.74 -3.63 29.88
CA ILE A 673 10.71 -3.74 28.42
C ILE A 673 12.14 -4.01 27.97
N ARG A 674 12.33 -5.07 27.21
CA ARG A 674 13.60 -5.35 26.55
C ARG A 674 13.59 -4.73 25.17
N ALA A 675 14.59 -3.91 24.88
CA ALA A 675 14.82 -3.33 23.56
C ALA A 675 15.94 -4.11 22.87
N ILE A 676 15.67 -4.58 21.65
CA ILE A 676 16.55 -5.44 20.89
C ILE A 676 16.89 -4.75 19.57
N PRO A 677 18.15 -4.37 19.31
CA PRO A 677 18.52 -3.78 18.03
C PRO A 677 18.44 -4.82 16.91
N PHE A 678 17.86 -4.43 15.77
CA PHE A 678 17.68 -5.31 14.61
C PHE A 678 18.33 -4.75 13.33
N GLY A 679 18.24 -3.45 13.08
CA GLY A 679 18.83 -2.80 11.91
C GLY A 679 19.07 -1.30 12.13
N ALA A 680 19.85 -0.64 11.28
CA ALA A 680 20.04 0.81 11.32
C ALA A 680 19.80 1.44 9.94
N LYS A 681 19.32 2.68 9.95
CA LYS A 681 19.11 3.54 8.77
C LYS A 681 19.85 4.86 8.95
N GLY A 682 20.39 5.41 7.86
CA GLY A 682 21.07 6.70 7.86
C GLY A 682 22.32 6.74 8.74
N GLU A 683 22.96 5.59 8.97
CA GLU A 683 24.13 5.49 9.84
C GLU A 683 25.37 6.10 9.18
N PRO A 684 26.06 7.05 9.84
CA PRO A 684 27.36 7.50 9.37
C PRO A 684 28.40 6.41 9.62
N LEU A 685 28.95 5.87 8.54
CA LEU A 685 29.98 4.85 8.64
C LEU A 685 31.35 5.48 8.92
N THR A 686 32.15 4.82 9.75
CA THR A 686 33.52 5.25 10.03
C THR A 686 34.47 4.65 9.00
N LEU A 687 35.20 5.49 8.27
CA LEU A 687 36.26 5.02 7.38
C LEU A 687 37.40 4.41 8.23
N VAL A 688 37.65 3.12 8.05
CA VAL A 688 38.71 2.34 8.72
C VAL A 688 40.00 2.36 7.92
N SER A 689 39.92 2.18 6.59
CA SER A 689 41.07 2.20 5.69
C SER A 689 40.72 3.02 4.45
N ALA A 690 41.44 4.13 4.23
CA ALA A 690 41.25 4.98 3.06
C ALA A 690 41.72 4.31 1.74
N PRO A 691 42.88 3.60 1.70
CA PRO A 691 43.30 2.86 0.51
C PRO A 691 42.31 1.78 0.10
N ASP A 692 41.76 1.05 1.08
CA ASP A 692 40.87 -0.08 0.84
C ASP A 692 39.39 0.33 0.82
N ARG A 693 39.10 1.63 1.02
CA ARG A 693 37.74 2.17 1.18
C ARG A 693 36.89 1.36 2.15
N LEU A 694 37.51 0.92 3.24
CA LEU A 694 36.89 0.08 4.25
C LEU A 694 36.11 0.95 5.22
N PHE A 695 34.80 0.78 5.30
CA PHE A 695 33.92 1.49 6.21
C PHE A 695 33.44 0.56 7.33
N ARG A 696 33.16 1.09 8.52
CA ARG A 696 32.71 0.32 9.69
C ARG A 696 31.50 0.95 10.37
N SER A 697 30.61 0.08 10.86
CA SER A 697 29.44 0.46 11.63
C SER A 697 29.80 0.88 13.06
N ARG A 698 28.93 1.64 13.70
CA ARG A 698 28.95 1.85 15.15
C ARG A 698 28.66 0.60 15.96
N ALA A 699 27.96 -0.40 15.41
CA ALA A 699 27.67 -1.60 16.18
C ALA A 699 28.93 -2.46 16.36
N ARG A 700 29.25 -2.74 17.63
CA ARG A 700 30.36 -3.58 18.10
C ARG A 700 30.05 -5.07 18.15
N SER A 701 28.79 -5.42 17.93
CA SER A 701 28.30 -6.76 17.68
C SER A 701 27.55 -6.70 16.35
N PRO A 702 27.44 -7.79 15.58
CA PRO A 702 26.77 -7.72 14.29
C PRO A 702 25.35 -7.19 14.47
N TRP A 703 25.03 -6.08 13.79
CA TRP A 703 23.69 -6.02 13.16
C TRP A 703 23.60 -7.31 12.35
N TYR A 704 22.46 -8.00 12.34
CA TYR A 704 22.33 -9.29 11.66
C TYR A 704 22.71 -9.16 10.18
N ILE A 705 23.98 -9.40 9.87
CA ILE A 705 24.64 -9.17 8.59
C ILE A 705 25.31 -10.47 8.26
N TYR A 706 24.81 -11.14 7.22
CA TYR A 706 25.46 -12.31 6.69
C TYR A 706 25.40 -12.32 5.16
N GLN A 707 26.57 -12.43 4.54
CA GLN A 707 26.75 -12.62 3.10
C GLN A 707 27.64 -13.85 2.86
N GLY A 708 27.06 -15.03 3.02
CA GLY A 708 27.56 -16.27 2.42
C GLY A 708 26.69 -16.72 1.24
N ALA A 709 27.18 -17.72 0.50
CA ALA A 709 26.33 -18.46 -0.43
C ALA A 709 25.09 -18.98 0.32
N GLY A 710 23.88 -18.65 -0.18
CA GLY A 710 22.62 -18.97 0.50
C GLY A 710 22.01 -17.85 1.35
N SER A 711 22.51 -16.61 1.31
CA SER A 711 21.81 -15.45 1.92
C SER A 711 20.49 -15.13 1.20
N ASN A 712 19.50 -14.61 1.92
CA ASN A 712 18.23 -14.17 1.32
C ASN A 712 18.44 -12.81 0.62
N PRO A 713 18.44 -12.74 -0.72
CA PRO A 713 18.78 -11.51 -1.45
C PRO A 713 17.69 -10.43 -1.35
N ALA A 714 16.47 -10.77 -0.95
CA ALA A 714 15.38 -9.82 -0.75
C ALA A 714 15.48 -9.12 0.61
N LEU A 715 15.87 -9.84 1.67
CA LEU A 715 15.89 -9.31 3.04
C LEU A 715 17.30 -9.01 3.56
N ARG A 716 18.34 -9.14 2.72
CA ARG A 716 19.71 -8.82 3.10
C ARG A 716 19.84 -7.32 3.47
N PRO A 717 20.58 -6.98 4.55
CA PRO A 717 20.97 -5.60 4.80
C PRO A 717 21.72 -5.02 3.60
N ARG A 718 21.33 -3.82 3.16
CA ARG A 718 22.04 -3.06 2.13
C ARG A 718 22.66 -1.83 2.77
N VAL A 719 23.95 -1.63 2.51
CA VAL A 719 24.66 -0.44 2.97
C VAL A 719 24.98 0.40 1.77
N THR A 720 24.32 1.56 1.67
CA THR A 720 24.56 2.51 0.58
C THR A 720 25.34 3.69 1.12
N CYS A 721 26.58 3.86 0.65
CA CYS A 721 27.34 5.07 0.90
C CYS A 721 26.84 6.16 -0.03
N VAL A 722 26.44 7.30 0.52
CA VAL A 722 26.16 8.53 -0.23
C VAL A 722 27.34 9.47 -0.03
N PHE A 723 27.97 9.90 -1.10
CA PHE A 723 29.13 10.78 -1.08
C PHE A 723 28.87 12.02 -1.94
N ARG A 724 29.61 13.09 -1.69
CA ARG A 724 29.59 14.29 -2.53
C ARG A 724 30.87 14.29 -3.37
N ASP A 725 30.74 14.32 -4.69
CA ASP A 725 31.88 14.44 -5.58
C ASP A 725 32.54 15.82 -5.34
N PRO A 726 33.83 15.86 -4.96
CA PRO A 726 34.51 17.12 -4.66
C PRO A 726 34.76 17.97 -5.90
N THR A 727 34.64 17.43 -7.11
CA THR A 727 34.95 18.13 -8.37
C THR A 727 33.79 18.96 -8.91
N ASP A 728 32.57 18.43 -8.84
CA ASP A 728 31.37 19.10 -9.35
C ASP A 728 30.30 19.35 -8.27
N GLY A 729 30.53 18.87 -7.06
CA GLY A 729 29.63 19.03 -5.93
C GLY A 729 28.36 18.18 -6.01
N THR A 730 28.25 17.28 -7.00
CA THR A 730 27.12 16.34 -7.16
C THR A 730 27.15 15.28 -6.07
N TYR A 731 25.98 14.74 -5.72
CA TYR A 731 25.89 13.61 -4.80
C TYR A 731 25.89 12.31 -5.60
N GLY A 732 26.72 11.36 -5.16
CA GLY A 732 26.84 9.99 -5.64
C GLY A 732 26.31 9.01 -4.60
N SER A 733 25.81 7.85 -5.01
CA SER A 733 25.56 6.73 -4.10
C SER A 733 26.16 5.43 -4.64
N ARG A 734 26.68 4.57 -3.76
CA ARG A 734 27.19 3.24 -4.10
C ARG A 734 26.82 2.27 -2.98
N GLU A 735 26.23 1.14 -3.34
CA GLU A 735 26.10 0.03 -2.41
C GLU A 735 27.49 -0.53 -2.10
N LEU A 736 27.81 -0.62 -0.82
CA LEU A 736 29.04 -1.22 -0.32
C LEU A 736 28.82 -2.70 -0.08
N GLN A 737 29.82 -3.52 -0.43
CA GLN A 737 29.79 -4.95 -0.15
C GLN A 737 30.30 -5.22 1.25
N TYR A 738 29.65 -6.13 1.97
CA TYR A 738 30.14 -6.55 3.27
C TYR A 738 31.46 -7.30 3.12
N THR A 739 32.41 -7.08 4.02
CA THR A 739 33.71 -7.73 4.01
C THR A 739 34.12 -8.21 5.39
N THR A 740 34.73 -9.40 5.44
CA THR A 740 35.23 -10.05 6.66
C THR A 740 36.76 -9.96 6.75
N GLN A 741 37.39 -8.99 6.10
CA GLN A 741 38.85 -8.90 6.01
C GLN A 741 39.58 -8.64 7.35
N ASP A 742 38.87 -8.53 8.47
CA ASP A 742 39.41 -8.27 9.81
C ASP A 742 38.80 -9.29 10.83
N PRO A 743 39.46 -9.58 11.98
CA PRO A 743 39.05 -10.62 12.94
C PRO A 743 37.59 -10.48 13.44
N PRO A 744 37.00 -11.55 14.01
CA PRO A 744 35.55 -11.67 14.14
C PRO A 744 34.95 -10.57 15.01
N GLY A 745 33.99 -9.82 14.45
CA GLY A 745 33.21 -8.81 15.17
C GLY A 745 33.08 -7.45 14.47
N ASN A 746 33.73 -7.22 13.33
CA ASN A 746 33.71 -5.91 12.68
C ASN A 746 32.71 -5.87 11.51
N ASN A 747 31.61 -5.12 11.69
CA ASN A 747 30.65 -4.78 10.65
C ASN A 747 31.31 -3.84 9.62
N GLN A 748 32.00 -4.40 8.63
CA GLN A 748 32.83 -3.68 7.67
C GLN A 748 32.32 -3.80 6.23
N TRP A 749 32.52 -2.76 5.42
CA TRP A 749 32.07 -2.69 4.03
C TRP A 749 33.08 -2.01 3.09
N VAL A 750 33.07 -2.35 1.79
CA VAL A 750 34.00 -1.88 0.74
C VAL A 750 33.31 -1.52 -0.58
#